data_AF-A0A9E2B3E9-F1
#
_entry.id   AF-A0A9E2B3E9-F1
#
_cell.length_a   1.000
_cell.length_b   1.000
_cell.length_c   1.000
_cell.angle_alpha   90.00
_cell.angle_beta   90.00
_cell.angle_gamma   90.00
#
_symmetry.space_group_name_H-M   'P 1'
#
loop_
_entity.id
_entity.type
_entity.pdbx_description
1 polymer ?
#
loop_
_entity_poly.entity_id
_entity_poly.type
_entity_poly.pdbx_seq_one_letter_code
_entity_poly.pdbx_strand_id
1 'polypeptide(L)'
;LGAAPDAGDIDAGPELAIADRTQPLPLSFAQQRLWFLDELEPGTAVYNMPFALRTRGHIDRAALQNALDDLIARHESLRTQFVRIDDNPVQQVVDQLPVTIAWEDVADTTAQQTRASELARIGFSLETGPLLRLHVISATDDTHLLVLVIHHIVSDLWSMDVFFRELGELYGVHSGNGTAPAALPVQYGDYAVWQRKLLAGGAAETHLEFWREQLRDAPPVLELPLDFPRPPEPGFAGHWTARRLPASLVEPLETLAGESGATLFMLGFATFAMLLSRYANETDVVIGTPISGRQRTEFENLIGFFLNTLALRVDTDGSQSFSDFLQQVRKTALDAYDHQDLPFEKLVEELQPDRDMSHTPVFQHMFIWQDSRGSALQLPGLETEPATLVSHDTAKFDLTLAVTRDDEGIEIGAEYSTELFSAATVERLLDRYVALLQQVTSSPRQPLREFTLLAADERKRVVTEFNDTAISFGADLCVHELVEAQVARTPDTTAVCFGRAQLSYRELNARANALAAELRKRGAQPGINIAISCSRSPELAIAALAVLKSGACYVAVDPNFPAERISAMLADSGALLLLSRGDVAIASDSVPVMLLDQLELTPQTDNLPSLATPDDPLYCIYTSGSTGKPKGVQLTHRGLANLLQWQLQHERLRAPARTLQFASFSFDVSFQELFSTWSNGGTLVMIDEELRQDLTALAGFIAADRIERLYLPYAAFQPIAETLVSTGADCALQDIVVAGEQLQVSPEVRALFATLPAAALHNQYGPSETHVVTALTLSGDAAMWPALPSIGFPVANTRCYVLDERGEPLPVGIPGELYLAGAQVAIGYLGRPELNREKFTTDPFGADERMYRTGDRARWLADGQLEFLGRADDQIKWRGFRVEPGEIEAALTEIDSVQHAVVMLREDSPGMKRLVAYLTPAEGAAPDVPALKSSLQARLPDYMVPGVFVVLDAMPLTPSGKIARRRLPAPAAADLENRDYVAPRNDIETQICEIWTRVLDAGQVGVEDDFFALGGHSLLATKVIARVRDAYGANLPLKYLFRYPTPARLAAAIATLQKVRTEAPEVDDSDREEFRI
;
A
#
# COMPACT_ATOMS: atom_id res chain seq x y z
N LEU A 1 11.19 15.48 -42.92
CA LEU A 1 9.75 15.73 -43.14
C LEU A 1 9.50 15.86 -44.63
N GLY A 2 8.73 14.95 -45.22
CA GLY A 2 8.24 15.05 -46.61
C GLY A 2 6.88 15.74 -46.63
N ALA A 3 6.65 16.60 -47.63
CA ALA A 3 5.46 17.42 -47.77
C ALA A 3 4.16 16.60 -47.80
N ALA A 4 3.18 17.02 -46.99
CA ALA A 4 1.79 16.56 -47.08
C ALA A 4 1.04 17.31 -48.21
N PRO A 5 0.03 16.70 -48.86
CA PRO A 5 -0.75 17.34 -49.90
C PRO A 5 -1.89 18.20 -49.33
N ASP A 6 -2.26 19.24 -50.09
CA ASP A 6 -3.33 20.22 -49.85
C ASP A 6 -4.61 19.62 -49.22
N ALA A 7 -4.96 20.12 -48.03
CA ALA A 7 -6.29 20.03 -47.44
C ALA A 7 -6.94 21.43 -47.48
N GLY A 8 -8.19 21.48 -47.97
CA GLY A 8 -8.88 22.71 -48.36
C GLY A 8 -9.33 23.63 -47.21
N ASP A 9 -9.50 24.90 -47.60
CA ASP A 9 -10.10 26.05 -46.86
C ASP A 9 -10.67 25.74 -45.47
N ILE A 10 -9.79 25.82 -44.46
CA ILE A 10 -10.16 26.05 -43.07
C ILE A 10 -10.09 27.57 -42.86
N ASP A 11 -11.13 28.15 -42.25
CA ASP A 11 -11.30 29.58 -41.97
C ASP A 11 -9.97 30.22 -41.57
N ALA A 12 -9.43 31.08 -42.44
CA ALA A 12 -8.12 31.68 -42.25
C ALA A 12 -8.17 32.54 -40.98
N GLY A 13 -7.65 31.99 -39.88
CA GLY A 13 -7.58 32.67 -38.59
C GLY A 13 -6.94 34.06 -38.70
N PRO A 14 -6.98 34.87 -37.63
CA PRO A 14 -6.53 36.25 -37.66
C PRO A 14 -5.13 36.38 -38.27
N GLU A 15 -4.94 37.41 -39.09
CA GLU A 15 -3.66 37.73 -39.73
C GLU A 15 -2.58 38.00 -38.67
N LEU A 16 -1.38 37.41 -38.86
CA LEU A 16 -0.22 37.68 -38.01
C LEU A 16 0.33 39.07 -38.38
N ALA A 17 0.30 40.00 -37.43
CA ALA A 17 0.73 41.37 -37.62
C ALA A 17 1.53 41.90 -36.42
N ILE A 18 2.36 42.90 -36.65
CA ILE A 18 3.13 43.57 -35.59
C ILE A 18 2.17 44.27 -34.63
N ALA A 19 2.24 43.91 -33.35
CA ALA A 19 1.42 44.47 -32.28
C ALA A 19 1.88 45.89 -31.89
N ASP A 20 0.93 46.71 -31.44
CA ASP A 20 1.19 48.05 -30.94
C ASP A 20 1.95 48.00 -29.61
N ARG A 21 3.25 48.32 -29.64
CA ARG A 21 4.14 48.34 -28.46
C ARG A 21 3.77 49.42 -27.43
N THR A 22 2.85 50.33 -27.75
CA THR A 22 2.36 51.34 -26.78
C THR A 22 1.23 50.81 -25.89
N GLN A 23 0.67 49.63 -26.20
CA GLN A 23 -0.34 48.96 -25.39
C GLN A 23 0.28 47.83 -24.56
N PRO A 24 -0.31 47.48 -23.40
CA PRO A 24 0.13 46.31 -22.63
C PRO A 24 0.03 45.04 -23.49
N LEU A 25 1.16 44.34 -23.65
CA LEU A 25 1.20 43.09 -24.40
C LEU A 25 0.73 41.95 -23.48
N PRO A 26 -0.25 41.13 -23.88
CA PRO A 26 -0.69 39.99 -23.08
C PRO A 26 0.36 38.88 -23.08
N LEU A 27 0.41 38.05 -22.04
CA LEU A 27 1.15 36.79 -22.08
C LEU A 27 0.47 35.82 -23.06
N SER A 28 1.24 34.94 -23.70
CA SER A 28 0.67 33.73 -24.30
C SER A 28 0.03 32.85 -23.22
N PHE A 29 -0.83 31.89 -23.59
CA PHE A 29 -1.45 31.01 -22.58
C PHE A 29 -0.40 30.19 -21.82
N ALA A 30 0.63 29.71 -22.53
CA ALA A 30 1.73 28.94 -21.93
C ALA A 30 2.58 29.80 -20.98
N GLN A 31 2.89 31.05 -21.36
CA GLN A 31 3.57 31.98 -20.46
C GLN A 31 2.73 32.31 -19.23
N GLN A 32 1.41 32.49 -19.39
CA GLN A 32 0.52 32.80 -18.27
C GLN A 32 0.52 31.68 -17.21
N ARG A 33 0.62 30.42 -17.63
CA ARG A 33 0.80 29.30 -16.69
C ARG A 33 2.13 29.36 -15.96
N LEU A 34 3.23 29.55 -16.66
CA LEU A 34 4.55 29.62 -15.99
C LEU A 34 4.61 30.79 -15.01
N TRP A 35 3.99 31.93 -15.36
CA TRP A 35 3.83 33.05 -14.44
C TRP A 35 2.98 32.68 -13.22
N PHE A 36 1.85 32.00 -13.40
CA PHE A 36 1.02 31.54 -12.29
C PHE A 36 1.74 30.55 -11.37
N LEU A 37 2.55 29.64 -11.93
CA LEU A 37 3.35 28.70 -11.16
C LEU A 37 4.48 29.39 -10.38
N ASP A 38 5.11 30.41 -10.96
CA ASP A 38 6.08 31.26 -10.25
C ASP A 38 5.42 32.05 -9.11
N GLU A 39 4.18 32.53 -9.27
CA GLU A 39 3.43 33.19 -8.17
C GLU A 39 3.10 32.22 -7.01
N LEU A 40 2.91 30.93 -7.30
CA LEU A 40 2.68 29.91 -6.28
C LEU A 40 3.97 29.59 -5.50
N GLU A 41 5.10 29.51 -6.19
CA GLU A 41 6.42 29.27 -5.58
C GLU A 41 7.50 30.22 -6.10
N PRO A 42 7.54 31.46 -5.59
CA PRO A 42 8.44 32.48 -6.10
C PRO A 42 9.91 32.14 -5.88
N GLY A 43 10.73 32.35 -6.91
CA GLY A 43 12.19 32.24 -6.81
C GLY A 43 12.74 30.81 -6.80
N THR A 44 11.93 29.83 -7.18
CA THR A 44 12.41 28.45 -7.42
C THR A 44 13.18 28.34 -8.74
N ALA A 45 13.93 27.25 -8.91
CA ALA A 45 14.68 26.95 -10.13
C ALA A 45 14.00 25.91 -11.03
N VAL A 46 12.75 25.52 -10.73
CA VAL A 46 12.01 24.44 -11.40
C VAL A 46 11.87 24.67 -12.91
N TYR A 47 11.76 25.94 -13.32
CA TYR A 47 11.66 26.36 -14.72
C TYR A 47 12.94 27.02 -15.26
N ASN A 48 14.08 26.78 -14.61
CA ASN A 48 15.37 27.12 -15.19
C ASN A 48 15.75 26.09 -16.26
N MET A 49 16.29 26.58 -17.37
CA MET A 49 16.88 25.75 -18.43
C MET A 49 18.39 25.98 -18.43
N PRO A 50 19.16 25.13 -17.74
CA PRO A 50 20.60 25.27 -17.68
C PRO A 50 21.27 24.50 -18.82
N PHE A 51 22.28 25.11 -19.44
CA PHE A 51 23.09 24.55 -20.51
C PHE A 51 24.56 24.76 -20.18
N ALA A 52 25.39 23.75 -20.45
CA ALA A 52 26.83 23.87 -20.29
C ALA A 52 27.57 23.35 -21.53
N LEU A 53 28.61 24.09 -21.90
CA LEU A 53 29.48 23.79 -23.02
C LEU A 53 30.93 23.90 -22.54
N ARG A 54 31.73 22.88 -22.81
CA ARG A 54 33.17 22.98 -22.65
C ARG A 54 33.75 23.58 -23.92
N THR A 55 34.64 24.54 -23.75
CA THR A 55 35.28 25.22 -24.87
C THR A 55 36.79 25.15 -24.71
N ARG A 56 37.51 24.88 -25.80
CA ARG A 56 38.97 24.90 -25.85
C ARG A 56 39.46 25.93 -26.86
N GLY A 57 40.43 26.74 -26.42
CA GLY A 57 41.03 27.87 -27.13
C GLY A 57 40.72 29.22 -26.49
N HIS A 58 41.31 30.28 -27.04
CA HIS A 58 41.19 31.64 -26.50
C HIS A 58 39.83 32.28 -26.83
N ILE A 59 39.04 32.61 -25.81
CA ILE A 59 37.78 33.35 -25.97
C ILE A 59 38.07 34.86 -26.02
N ASP A 60 37.68 35.52 -27.12
CA ASP A 60 37.64 36.98 -27.18
C ASP A 60 36.47 37.48 -26.32
N ARG A 61 36.79 37.94 -25.11
CA ARG A 61 35.80 38.36 -24.12
C ARG A 61 34.94 39.53 -24.62
N ALA A 62 35.53 40.47 -25.36
CA ALA A 62 34.82 41.63 -25.85
C ALA A 62 33.88 41.24 -27.00
N ALA A 63 34.34 40.38 -27.91
CA ALA A 63 33.49 39.86 -28.98
C ALA A 63 32.31 39.03 -28.44
N LEU A 64 32.53 38.22 -27.41
CA LEU A 64 31.46 37.43 -26.78
C LEU A 64 30.43 38.31 -26.06
N GLN A 65 30.87 39.33 -25.33
CA GLN A 65 29.96 40.28 -24.69
C GLN A 65 29.13 41.06 -25.73
N ASN A 66 29.76 41.59 -26.77
CA ASN A 66 29.06 42.32 -27.83
C ASN A 66 28.08 41.41 -28.60
N ALA A 67 28.44 40.14 -28.82
CA ALA A 67 27.56 39.17 -29.46
C ALA A 67 26.31 38.88 -28.61
N LEU A 68 26.46 38.77 -27.29
CA LEU A 68 25.34 38.62 -26.37
C LEU A 68 24.44 39.87 -26.36
N ASP A 69 25.03 41.07 -26.34
CA ASP A 69 24.31 42.33 -26.34
C ASP A 69 23.47 42.50 -27.63
N ASP A 70 24.04 42.17 -28.79
CA ASP A 70 23.34 42.18 -30.08
C ASP A 70 22.21 41.15 -30.13
N LEU A 71 22.41 39.96 -29.55
CA LEU A 71 21.39 38.92 -29.47
C LEU A 71 20.20 39.35 -28.60
N ILE A 72 20.46 39.95 -27.44
CA ILE A 72 19.43 40.49 -26.54
C ILE A 72 18.68 41.65 -27.20
N ALA A 73 19.38 42.53 -27.93
CA ALA A 73 18.74 43.63 -28.65
C ALA A 73 17.81 43.11 -29.77
N ARG A 74 18.24 42.05 -30.46
CA ARG A 74 17.53 41.42 -31.58
C ARG A 74 16.23 40.72 -31.16
N HIS A 75 16.22 40.03 -30.02
CA HIS A 75 15.06 39.25 -29.55
C HIS A 75 14.39 39.93 -28.35
N GLU A 76 13.17 40.45 -28.56
CA GLU A 76 12.40 41.12 -27.49
C GLU A 76 12.20 40.21 -26.25
N SER A 77 12.01 38.91 -26.45
CA SER A 77 11.81 37.92 -25.38
C SER A 77 12.92 37.96 -24.33
N LEU A 78 14.18 38.15 -24.74
CA LEU A 78 15.35 38.15 -23.85
C LEU A 78 15.45 39.42 -22.97
N ARG A 79 14.71 40.47 -23.33
CA ARG A 79 14.61 41.75 -22.60
C ARG A 79 13.17 42.05 -22.15
N THR A 80 12.37 40.99 -21.95
CA THR A 80 10.99 41.09 -21.46
C THR A 80 10.93 40.81 -19.96
N GLN A 81 10.20 41.65 -19.24
CA GLN A 81 9.78 41.46 -17.85
C GLN A 81 8.29 41.12 -17.82
N PHE A 82 7.84 40.38 -16.80
CA PHE A 82 6.44 40.00 -16.62
C PHE A 82 5.89 40.69 -15.38
N VAL A 83 5.07 41.72 -15.58
CA VAL A 83 4.57 42.59 -14.51
C VAL A 83 3.05 42.52 -14.42
N ARG A 84 2.49 42.91 -13.26
CA ARG A 84 1.05 43.07 -13.09
C ARG A 84 0.61 44.51 -13.41
N ILE A 85 -0.36 44.65 -14.29
CA ILE A 85 -1.11 45.89 -14.52
C ILE A 85 -2.60 45.58 -14.36
N ASP A 86 -3.28 46.28 -13.44
CA ASP A 86 -4.69 46.09 -13.13
C ASP A 86 -5.05 44.61 -12.88
N ASP A 87 -4.26 43.94 -12.04
CA ASP A 87 -4.36 42.50 -11.69
C ASP A 87 -4.20 41.50 -12.84
N ASN A 88 -3.81 41.95 -14.03
CA ASN A 88 -3.51 41.08 -15.17
C ASN A 88 -1.99 41.02 -15.43
N PRO A 89 -1.42 39.83 -15.68
CA PRO A 89 -0.02 39.72 -16.08
C PRO A 89 0.13 40.25 -17.51
N VAL A 90 1.17 41.06 -17.72
CA VAL A 90 1.53 41.63 -19.03
C VAL A 90 3.02 41.49 -19.31
N GLN A 91 3.37 41.40 -20.59
CA GLN A 91 4.75 41.44 -21.07
C GLN A 91 5.19 42.91 -21.19
N GLN A 92 6.25 43.27 -20.49
CA GLN A 92 6.91 44.57 -20.58
C GLN A 92 8.27 44.41 -21.24
N VAL A 93 8.35 44.77 -22.51
CA VAL A 93 9.61 44.79 -23.27
C VAL A 93 10.37 46.06 -22.92
N VAL A 94 11.56 45.96 -22.33
CA VAL A 94 12.38 47.13 -21.97
C VAL A 94 13.41 47.45 -23.07
N ASP A 95 13.68 48.73 -23.33
CA ASP A 95 14.58 49.16 -24.41
C ASP A 95 16.01 48.61 -24.28
N GLN A 96 16.52 48.58 -23.04
CA GLN A 96 17.83 48.01 -22.72
C GLN A 96 17.74 47.24 -21.40
N LEU A 97 18.22 46.01 -21.41
CA LEU A 97 18.39 45.18 -20.22
C LEU A 97 19.81 44.61 -20.23
N PRO A 98 20.77 45.28 -19.57
CA PRO A 98 22.17 44.88 -19.64
C PRO A 98 22.38 43.51 -18.96
N VAL A 99 23.01 42.58 -19.68
CA VAL A 99 23.43 41.29 -19.15
C VAL A 99 24.95 41.17 -19.28
N THR A 100 25.65 41.10 -18.16
CA THR A 100 27.11 40.97 -18.14
C THR A 100 27.50 39.50 -18.03
N ILE A 101 28.45 39.08 -18.87
CA ILE A 101 29.05 37.75 -18.76
C ILE A 101 29.93 37.71 -17.50
N ALA A 102 29.61 36.80 -16.58
CA ALA A 102 30.40 36.59 -15.38
C ALA A 102 31.61 35.68 -15.68
N TRP A 103 32.80 36.09 -15.26
CA TRP A 103 34.04 35.34 -15.45
C TRP A 103 34.55 34.84 -14.10
N GLU A 104 34.74 33.54 -13.97
CA GLU A 104 35.21 32.89 -12.74
C GLU A 104 36.42 32.01 -13.07
N ASP A 105 37.47 32.04 -12.23
CA ASP A 105 38.63 31.15 -12.37
C ASP A 105 38.56 30.04 -11.33
N VAL A 106 38.35 28.81 -11.78
CA VAL A 106 38.19 27.62 -10.93
C VAL A 106 39.01 26.49 -11.52
N ALA A 107 40.15 26.17 -10.89
CA ALA A 107 41.16 25.28 -11.46
C ALA A 107 40.75 23.79 -11.49
N ASP A 108 39.86 23.35 -10.60
CA ASP A 108 39.42 21.96 -10.50
C ASP A 108 38.11 21.73 -11.28
N THR A 109 38.10 20.73 -12.17
CA THR A 109 36.95 20.44 -13.04
C THR A 109 35.71 20.04 -12.25
N THR A 110 35.88 19.34 -11.13
CA THR A 110 34.76 18.96 -10.25
C THR A 110 34.13 20.19 -9.59
N ALA A 111 34.97 21.12 -9.12
CA ALA A 111 34.52 22.39 -8.58
C ALA A 111 33.82 23.26 -9.64
N GLN A 112 34.25 23.23 -10.90
CA GLN A 112 33.55 23.91 -12.00
C GLN A 112 32.14 23.36 -12.21
N GLN A 113 31.99 22.04 -12.23
CA GLN A 113 30.70 21.38 -12.39
C GLN A 113 29.77 21.63 -11.20
N THR A 114 30.34 21.63 -9.99
CA THR A 114 29.61 22.01 -8.76
C THR A 114 29.09 23.43 -8.87
N ARG A 115 29.96 24.37 -9.26
CA ARG A 115 29.60 25.77 -9.44
C ARG A 115 28.55 25.98 -10.53
N ALA A 116 28.67 25.30 -11.66
CA ALA A 116 27.67 25.33 -12.72
C ALA A 116 26.29 24.84 -12.23
N SER A 117 26.28 23.81 -11.38
CA SER A 117 25.05 23.28 -10.77
C SER A 117 24.45 24.24 -9.73
N GLU A 118 25.29 24.93 -8.95
CA GLU A 118 24.82 26.01 -8.05
C GLU A 118 24.12 27.12 -8.86
N LEU A 119 24.71 27.55 -9.97
CA LEU A 119 24.13 28.59 -10.84
C LEU A 119 22.79 28.17 -11.44
N ALA A 120 22.64 26.90 -11.78
CA ALA A 120 21.39 26.33 -12.28
C ALA A 120 20.25 26.41 -11.24
N ARG A 121 20.58 26.35 -9.94
CA ARG A 121 19.62 26.36 -8.82
C ARG A 121 19.22 27.76 -8.34
N ILE A 122 19.82 28.83 -8.85
CA ILE A 122 19.43 30.19 -8.46
C ILE A 122 18.15 30.56 -9.23
N GLY A 123 17.06 30.86 -8.54
CA GLY A 123 15.83 31.32 -9.19
C GLY A 123 15.99 32.63 -9.96
N PHE A 124 14.99 32.94 -10.79
CA PHE A 124 14.83 34.24 -11.43
C PHE A 124 13.67 35.01 -10.79
N SER A 125 13.65 36.33 -11.00
CA SER A 125 12.50 37.17 -10.70
C SER A 125 11.87 37.59 -12.03
N LEU A 126 10.65 37.10 -12.30
CA LEU A 126 9.93 37.39 -13.53
C LEU A 126 9.59 38.87 -13.70
N GLU A 127 9.34 39.57 -12.59
CA GLU A 127 9.00 40.99 -12.58
C GLU A 127 10.18 41.90 -12.91
N THR A 128 11.41 41.54 -12.48
CA THR A 128 12.57 42.44 -12.59
C THR A 128 13.57 42.02 -13.66
N GLY A 129 13.65 40.72 -14.01
CA GLY A 129 14.68 40.19 -14.90
C GLY A 129 16.12 40.54 -14.45
N PRO A 130 17.12 40.40 -15.35
CA PRO A 130 17.07 39.66 -16.61
C PRO A 130 16.79 38.17 -16.39
N LEU A 131 16.14 37.54 -17.37
CA LEU A 131 15.71 36.13 -17.31
C LEU A 131 16.71 35.18 -17.96
N LEU A 132 17.95 35.64 -18.13
CA LEU A 132 19.08 34.86 -18.60
C LEU A 132 20.36 35.25 -17.84
N ARG A 133 21.27 34.31 -17.65
CA ARG A 133 22.61 34.50 -17.09
C ARG A 133 23.61 33.68 -17.88
N LEU A 134 24.76 34.27 -18.19
CA LEU A 134 25.86 33.60 -18.87
C LEU A 134 27.13 33.72 -18.03
N HIS A 135 27.69 32.57 -17.65
CA HIS A 135 28.94 32.45 -16.90
C HIS A 135 29.99 31.75 -17.74
N VAL A 136 31.24 32.17 -17.62
CA VAL A 136 32.41 31.47 -18.17
C VAL A 136 33.34 31.14 -17.01
N ILE A 137 33.49 29.84 -16.75
CA ILE A 137 34.30 29.31 -15.66
C ILE A 137 35.58 28.72 -16.27
N SER A 138 36.73 29.35 -16.01
CA SER A 138 38.02 28.97 -16.62
C SER A 138 38.77 27.96 -15.77
N ALA A 139 39.25 26.87 -16.39
CA ALA A 139 40.20 25.92 -15.77
C ALA A 139 41.65 26.38 -15.98
N THR A 140 41.90 26.88 -17.20
CA THR A 140 43.16 27.44 -17.68
C THR A 140 42.83 28.58 -18.66
N ASP A 141 43.86 29.27 -19.18
CA ASP A 141 43.67 30.32 -20.19
C ASP A 141 43.06 29.83 -21.52
N ASP A 142 43.07 28.51 -21.77
CA ASP A 142 42.62 27.87 -23.02
C ASP A 142 41.49 26.84 -22.81
N THR A 143 40.94 26.70 -21.60
CA THR A 143 39.88 25.72 -21.33
C THR A 143 38.86 26.31 -20.38
N HIS A 144 37.62 26.41 -20.86
CA HIS A 144 36.52 27.05 -20.15
C HIS A 144 35.26 26.19 -20.15
N LEU A 145 34.42 26.38 -19.15
CA LEU A 145 33.06 25.89 -19.06
C LEU A 145 32.12 27.09 -19.19
N LEU A 146 31.42 27.19 -20.30
CA LEU A 146 30.41 28.20 -20.55
C LEU A 146 29.06 27.67 -20.05
N VAL A 147 28.45 28.37 -19.10
CA VAL A 147 27.21 27.99 -18.43
C VAL A 147 26.16 29.06 -18.70
N LEU A 148 25.11 28.67 -19.42
CA LEU A 148 23.95 29.49 -19.71
C LEU A 148 22.77 28.99 -18.88
N VAL A 149 22.12 29.87 -18.13
CA VAL A 149 20.85 29.56 -17.46
C VAL A 149 19.83 30.57 -17.93
N ILE A 150 18.73 30.09 -18.50
CA ILE A 150 17.63 30.92 -18.99
C ILE A 150 16.30 30.42 -18.44
N HIS A 151 15.37 31.32 -18.13
CA HIS A 151 14.06 30.93 -17.63
C HIS A 151 13.16 30.43 -18.77
N HIS A 152 12.42 29.34 -18.54
CA HIS A 152 11.57 28.70 -19.55
C HIS A 152 10.42 29.59 -20.06
N ILE A 153 10.08 30.67 -19.35
CA ILE A 153 9.03 31.62 -19.80
C ILE A 153 9.44 32.47 -21.01
N VAL A 154 10.75 32.64 -21.24
CA VAL A 154 11.30 33.43 -22.37
C VAL A 154 11.98 32.55 -23.42
N SER A 155 12.05 31.24 -23.21
CA SER A 155 12.77 30.30 -24.07
C SER A 155 12.18 28.90 -24.00
N ASP A 156 12.36 28.11 -25.05
CA ASP A 156 12.10 26.68 -25.10
C ASP A 156 13.30 25.96 -25.75
N LEU A 157 13.28 24.63 -25.82
CA LEU A 157 14.43 23.88 -26.36
C LEU A 157 14.75 24.26 -27.82
N TRP A 158 13.73 24.54 -28.63
CA TRP A 158 13.93 25.05 -30.00
C TRP A 158 14.61 26.42 -30.01
N SER A 159 14.21 27.31 -29.10
CA SER A 159 14.84 28.63 -28.94
C SER A 159 16.31 28.53 -28.61
N MET A 160 16.77 27.43 -28.00
CA MET A 160 18.19 27.24 -27.68
C MET A 160 19.03 26.96 -28.91
N ASP A 161 18.51 26.24 -29.90
CA ASP A 161 19.18 26.07 -31.19
C ASP A 161 19.33 27.39 -31.92
N VAL A 162 18.30 28.25 -31.85
CA VAL A 162 18.34 29.62 -32.37
C VAL A 162 19.36 30.46 -31.60
N PHE A 163 19.31 30.41 -30.26
CA PHE A 163 20.20 31.16 -29.38
C PHE A 163 21.67 30.83 -29.67
N PHE A 164 22.03 29.54 -29.68
CA PHE A 164 23.41 29.12 -29.89
C PHE A 164 23.89 29.40 -31.31
N ARG A 165 23.06 29.16 -32.33
CA ARG A 165 23.41 29.49 -33.71
C ARG A 165 23.69 30.99 -33.88
N GLU A 166 22.75 31.84 -33.46
CA GLU A 166 22.88 33.28 -33.65
C GLU A 166 23.98 33.89 -32.77
N LEU A 167 24.20 33.37 -31.55
CA LEU A 167 25.35 33.77 -30.72
C LEU A 167 26.69 33.48 -31.43
N GLY A 168 26.81 32.32 -32.08
CA GLY A 168 27.99 31.95 -32.86
C GLY A 168 28.21 32.87 -34.07
N GLU A 169 27.15 33.18 -34.82
CA GLU A 169 27.19 34.09 -35.96
C GLU A 169 27.60 35.51 -35.54
N LEU A 170 27.01 36.04 -34.47
CA LEU A 170 27.32 37.36 -33.93
C LEU A 170 28.73 37.42 -33.32
N TYR A 171 29.18 36.37 -32.65
CA TYR A 171 30.58 36.27 -32.21
C TYR A 171 31.54 36.29 -33.41
N GLY A 172 31.19 35.61 -34.50
CA GLY A 172 31.92 35.68 -35.77
C GLY A 172 32.02 37.10 -36.33
N VAL A 173 30.94 37.89 -36.26
CA VAL A 173 30.94 39.31 -36.69
C VAL A 173 31.94 40.13 -35.87
N HIS A 174 31.87 40.03 -34.54
CA HIS A 174 32.73 40.82 -33.65
C HIS A 174 34.19 40.37 -33.62
N SER A 175 34.46 39.10 -33.96
CA SER A 175 35.81 38.55 -34.14
C SER A 175 36.37 38.74 -35.57
N GLY A 176 35.61 39.37 -36.48
CA GLY A 176 36.06 39.80 -37.81
C GLY A 176 35.86 38.79 -38.96
N ASN A 177 35.10 37.71 -38.76
CA ASN A 177 34.94 36.61 -39.72
C ASN A 177 33.47 36.20 -40.00
N GLY A 178 32.48 37.03 -39.64
CA GLY A 178 31.05 36.66 -39.69
C GLY A 178 30.15 37.65 -40.43
N THR A 179 28.89 37.24 -40.64
CA THR A 179 27.81 38.08 -41.19
C THR A 179 26.66 38.10 -40.17
N ALA A 180 26.09 39.28 -39.92
CA ALA A 180 24.99 39.42 -38.96
C ALA A 180 23.70 38.73 -39.47
N PRO A 181 22.89 38.13 -38.58
CA PRO A 181 21.61 37.53 -38.95
C PRO A 181 20.63 38.55 -39.57
N ALA A 182 19.80 38.10 -40.52
CA ALA A 182 18.78 38.95 -41.14
C ALA A 182 17.71 39.40 -40.14
N ALA A 183 17.12 40.60 -40.30
CA ALA A 183 16.10 41.12 -39.39
C ALA A 183 14.89 40.16 -39.26
N LEU A 184 14.36 40.03 -38.04
CA LEU A 184 13.19 39.19 -37.77
C LEU A 184 11.91 39.86 -38.29
N PRO A 185 11.00 39.12 -38.96
CA PRO A 185 9.76 39.68 -39.51
C PRO A 185 8.74 40.04 -38.43
N VAL A 186 8.77 39.33 -37.30
CA VAL A 186 7.91 39.52 -36.12
C VAL A 186 8.71 39.23 -34.84
N GLN A 187 8.13 39.46 -33.68
CA GLN A 187 8.68 39.17 -32.35
C GLN A 187 7.70 38.33 -31.53
N TYR A 188 8.15 37.77 -30.39
CA TYR A 188 7.31 36.91 -29.56
C TYR A 188 6.04 37.60 -29.03
N GLY A 189 6.12 38.91 -28.72
CA GLY A 189 4.94 39.69 -28.31
C GLY A 189 3.84 39.72 -29.39
N ASP A 190 4.22 39.68 -30.67
CA ASP A 190 3.27 39.63 -31.79
C ASP A 190 2.55 38.27 -31.85
N TYR A 191 3.29 37.19 -31.61
CA TYR A 191 2.74 35.84 -31.46
C TYR A 191 1.73 35.75 -30.31
N ALA A 192 2.05 36.31 -29.14
CA ALA A 192 1.15 36.27 -27.99
C ALA A 192 -0.18 37.00 -28.28
N VAL A 193 -0.13 38.16 -28.92
CA VAL A 193 -1.33 38.91 -29.35
C VAL A 193 -2.12 38.12 -30.41
N TRP A 194 -1.43 37.54 -31.38
CA TRP A 194 -2.05 36.73 -32.43
C TRP A 194 -2.75 35.49 -31.84
N GLN A 195 -2.10 34.74 -30.95
CA GLN A 195 -2.65 33.54 -30.31
C GLN A 195 -3.92 33.87 -29.50
N ARG A 196 -3.91 34.99 -28.76
CA ARG A 196 -5.09 35.46 -28.01
C ARG A 196 -6.28 35.77 -28.93
N LYS A 197 -6.04 36.36 -30.10
CA LYS A 197 -7.10 36.64 -31.09
C LYS A 197 -7.61 35.36 -31.75
N LEU A 198 -6.72 34.43 -32.08
CA LEU A 198 -7.07 33.15 -32.71
C LEU A 198 -8.07 32.39 -31.83
N LEU A 199 -7.80 32.34 -30.52
CA LEU A 199 -8.61 31.59 -29.56
C LEU A 199 -9.83 32.34 -29.02
N ALA A 200 -9.97 33.63 -29.32
CA ALA A 200 -11.19 34.39 -29.06
C ALA A 200 -12.25 34.22 -30.18
N GLY A 201 -11.87 33.65 -31.33
CA GLY A 201 -12.76 33.32 -32.44
C GLY A 201 -13.39 31.92 -32.33
N GLY A 202 -14.30 31.58 -33.25
CA GLY A 202 -15.02 30.30 -33.24
C GLY A 202 -14.17 29.05 -33.49
N ALA A 203 -12.95 29.19 -34.00
CA ALA A 203 -12.02 28.08 -34.24
C ALA A 203 -11.61 27.34 -32.95
N ALA A 204 -11.65 28.01 -31.80
CA ALA A 204 -11.35 27.38 -30.51
C ALA A 204 -12.37 26.30 -30.11
N GLU A 205 -13.65 26.45 -30.51
CA GLU A 205 -14.71 25.52 -30.09
C GLU A 205 -14.56 24.15 -30.76
N THR A 206 -14.19 24.11 -32.05
CA THR A 206 -13.94 22.84 -32.76
C THR A 206 -12.81 22.04 -32.11
N HIS A 207 -11.71 22.69 -31.76
CA HIS A 207 -10.61 22.03 -31.04
C HIS A 207 -11.04 21.58 -29.64
N LEU A 208 -11.82 22.40 -28.94
CA LEU A 208 -12.32 22.07 -27.60
C LEU A 208 -13.29 20.88 -27.60
N GLU A 209 -14.21 20.80 -28.57
CA GLU A 209 -15.12 19.67 -28.75
C GLU A 209 -14.37 18.35 -28.95
N PHE A 210 -13.34 18.36 -29.81
CA PHE A 210 -12.47 17.21 -30.01
C PHE A 210 -11.84 16.74 -28.69
N TRP A 211 -11.18 17.64 -27.95
CA TRP A 211 -10.48 17.27 -26.71
C TRP A 211 -11.44 16.84 -25.60
N ARG A 212 -12.65 17.42 -25.53
CA ARG A 212 -13.71 16.98 -24.61
C ARG A 212 -14.16 15.55 -24.91
N GLU A 213 -14.28 15.17 -26.17
CA GLU A 213 -14.61 13.79 -26.55
C GLU A 213 -13.44 12.84 -26.23
N GLN A 214 -12.21 13.20 -26.62
CA GLN A 214 -11.02 12.36 -26.42
C GLN A 214 -10.75 12.06 -24.94
N LEU A 215 -10.92 13.05 -24.06
CA LEU A 215 -10.64 12.92 -22.62
C LEU A 215 -11.89 12.62 -21.80
N ARG A 216 -13.04 12.32 -22.42
CA ARG A 216 -14.26 11.96 -21.72
C ARG A 216 -14.04 10.70 -20.87
N ASP A 217 -14.37 10.75 -19.59
CA ASP A 217 -14.21 9.64 -18.65
C ASP A 217 -12.76 9.11 -18.56
N ALA A 218 -11.77 9.93 -18.95
CA ALA A 218 -10.37 9.57 -18.77
C ALA A 218 -10.07 9.33 -17.28
N PRO A 219 -9.23 8.34 -16.93
CA PRO A 219 -8.87 8.10 -15.55
C PRO A 219 -8.18 9.34 -14.99
N PRO A 220 -8.54 9.78 -13.76
CA PRO A 220 -7.98 11.01 -13.18
C PRO A 220 -6.48 10.85 -12.86
N VAL A 221 -6.06 9.63 -12.51
CA VAL A 221 -4.70 9.26 -12.14
C VAL A 221 -4.36 7.89 -12.69
N LEU A 222 -3.16 7.76 -13.25
CA LEU A 222 -2.56 6.46 -13.54
C LEU A 222 -1.71 6.02 -12.34
N GLU A 223 -2.22 5.09 -11.54
CA GLU A 223 -1.59 4.66 -10.28
C GLU A 223 -0.45 3.68 -10.52
N LEU A 224 0.78 4.20 -10.62
CA LEU A 224 1.97 3.35 -10.63
C LEU A 224 2.30 2.84 -9.22
N PRO A 225 2.94 1.66 -9.10
CA PRO A 225 3.47 1.20 -7.82
C PRO A 225 4.55 2.16 -7.30
N LEU A 226 4.25 2.84 -6.19
CA LEU A 226 5.16 3.80 -5.56
C LEU A 226 6.05 3.09 -4.52
N ASP A 227 7.28 3.59 -4.34
CA ASP A 227 8.17 3.14 -3.25
C ASP A 227 7.86 3.87 -1.94
N PHE A 228 7.34 5.09 -2.05
CA PHE A 228 7.00 5.96 -0.93
C PHE A 228 5.54 6.43 -1.04
N PRO A 229 4.86 6.70 0.09
CA PRO A 229 3.50 7.20 0.06
C PRO A 229 3.45 8.57 -0.62
N ARG A 230 2.48 8.77 -1.51
CA ARG A 230 2.26 10.07 -2.17
C ARG A 230 1.97 11.15 -1.11
N PRO A 231 2.71 12.27 -1.11
CA PRO A 231 2.43 13.39 -0.23
C PRO A 231 1.14 14.11 -0.68
N PRO A 232 0.37 14.71 0.26
CA PRO A 232 -0.82 15.48 -0.08
C PRO A 232 -0.50 16.74 -0.89
N GLU A 233 0.70 17.30 -0.71
CA GLU A 233 1.25 18.44 -1.45
C GLU A 233 2.69 18.07 -1.86
N PRO A 234 2.92 17.57 -3.08
CA PRO A 234 4.23 17.15 -3.54
C PRO A 234 5.15 18.36 -3.74
N GLY A 235 6.40 18.19 -3.37
CA GLY A 235 7.46 19.11 -3.75
C GLY A 235 7.95 18.82 -5.17
N PHE A 236 8.95 19.59 -5.60
CA PHE A 236 9.59 19.38 -6.90
C PHE A 236 10.84 18.52 -6.82
N ALA A 237 11.14 17.82 -5.72
CA ALA A 237 12.37 17.05 -5.57
C ALA A 237 12.45 15.89 -6.57
N GLY A 238 13.48 15.89 -7.42
CA GLY A 238 13.63 14.92 -8.50
C GLY A 238 15.02 14.35 -8.66
N HIS A 239 15.14 13.37 -9.54
CA HIS A 239 16.41 12.79 -9.97
C HIS A 239 16.31 12.35 -11.43
N TRP A 240 17.45 12.29 -12.12
CA TRP A 240 17.58 11.78 -13.49
C TRP A 240 18.41 10.50 -13.56
N THR A 241 17.96 9.50 -14.31
CA THR A 241 18.77 8.32 -14.65
C THR A 241 18.58 7.96 -16.12
N ALA A 242 19.61 7.41 -16.76
CA ALA A 242 19.58 7.15 -18.20
C ALA A 242 20.32 5.87 -18.61
N ARG A 243 20.01 5.40 -19.82
CA ARG A 243 20.60 4.25 -20.52
C ARG A 243 20.81 4.58 -21.98
N ARG A 244 21.95 4.21 -22.54
CA ARG A 244 22.17 4.23 -23.99
C ARG A 244 21.57 2.97 -24.62
N LEU A 245 20.78 3.13 -25.69
CA LEU A 245 20.29 1.99 -26.46
C LEU A 245 21.45 1.25 -27.14
N PRO A 246 21.42 -0.09 -27.18
CA PRO A 246 22.37 -0.86 -27.99
C PRO A 246 22.27 -0.41 -29.45
N ALA A 247 23.42 -0.12 -30.09
CA ALA A 247 23.46 0.32 -31.48
C ALA A 247 22.76 -0.65 -32.45
N SER A 248 22.77 -1.95 -32.12
CA SER A 248 22.09 -3.01 -32.89
C SER A 248 20.56 -2.91 -32.90
N LEU A 249 19.96 -2.09 -32.02
CA LEU A 249 18.51 -1.93 -31.92
C LEU A 249 17.98 -0.74 -32.74
N VAL A 250 18.84 0.23 -33.09
CA VAL A 250 18.41 1.47 -33.74
C VAL A 250 17.84 1.23 -35.14
N GLU A 251 18.54 0.50 -36.00
CA GLU A 251 18.08 0.18 -37.37
C GLU A 251 16.79 -0.66 -37.38
N PRO A 252 16.62 -1.70 -36.54
CA PRO A 252 15.34 -2.40 -36.39
C PRO A 252 14.17 -1.49 -35.99
N LEU A 253 14.40 -0.55 -35.07
CA LEU A 253 13.36 0.41 -34.66
C LEU A 253 12.96 1.33 -35.82
N GLU A 254 13.94 1.86 -36.55
CA GLU A 254 13.70 2.71 -37.72
C GLU A 254 12.94 1.96 -38.82
N THR A 255 13.30 0.69 -39.04
CA THR A 255 12.64 -0.19 -40.00
C THR A 255 11.18 -0.42 -39.62
N LEU A 256 10.90 -0.83 -38.37
CA LEU A 256 9.53 -1.09 -37.91
C LEU A 256 8.65 0.16 -37.98
N ALA A 257 9.18 1.32 -37.56
CA ALA A 257 8.48 2.59 -37.66
C ALA A 257 8.14 2.91 -39.14
N GLY A 258 9.12 2.78 -40.03
CA GLY A 258 8.97 3.01 -41.47
C GLY A 258 7.94 2.09 -42.14
N GLU A 259 8.01 0.77 -41.89
CA GLU A 259 7.07 -0.21 -42.43
C GLU A 259 5.64 0.01 -41.94
N SER A 260 5.48 0.57 -40.74
CA SER A 260 4.18 0.90 -40.14
C SER A 260 3.68 2.30 -40.55
N GLY A 261 4.44 3.06 -41.35
CA GLY A 261 4.12 4.46 -41.66
C GLY A 261 4.03 5.35 -40.41
N ALA A 262 4.68 4.95 -39.32
CA ALA A 262 4.74 5.62 -38.04
C ALA A 262 6.12 6.30 -37.85
N THR A 263 6.24 7.12 -36.82
CA THR A 263 7.53 7.72 -36.44
C THR A 263 8.17 6.94 -35.29
N LEU A 264 9.48 7.14 -35.07
CA LEU A 264 10.15 6.60 -33.89
C LEU A 264 9.51 7.10 -32.58
N PHE A 265 9.05 8.35 -32.56
CA PHE A 265 8.25 8.90 -31.47
C PHE A 265 7.01 8.04 -31.18
N MET A 266 6.19 7.75 -32.21
CA MET A 266 4.97 6.95 -32.05
C MET A 266 5.28 5.53 -31.55
N LEU A 267 6.36 4.91 -32.05
CA LEU A 267 6.79 3.57 -31.62
C LEU A 267 7.26 3.59 -30.15
N GLY A 268 8.09 4.55 -29.77
CA GLY A 268 8.56 4.71 -28.40
C GLY A 268 7.41 5.00 -27.43
N PHE A 269 6.52 5.94 -27.80
CA PHE A 269 5.32 6.26 -27.04
C PHE A 269 4.42 5.03 -26.85
N ALA A 270 4.15 4.26 -27.91
CA ALA A 270 3.36 3.03 -27.83
C ALA A 270 3.99 2.04 -26.84
N THR A 271 5.31 1.84 -26.93
CA THR A 271 6.03 0.93 -26.03
C THR A 271 5.97 1.40 -24.58
N PHE A 272 6.02 2.71 -24.34
CA PHE A 272 5.94 3.30 -23.01
C PHE A 272 4.52 3.20 -22.43
N ALA A 273 3.49 3.49 -23.24
CA ALA A 273 2.10 3.30 -22.83
C ALA A 273 1.80 1.84 -22.46
N MET A 274 2.30 0.88 -23.23
CA MET A 274 2.20 -0.54 -22.91
C MET A 274 2.89 -0.87 -21.57
N LEU A 275 4.07 -0.30 -21.30
CA LEU A 275 4.79 -0.51 -20.05
C LEU A 275 4.01 0.06 -18.84
N LEU A 276 3.54 1.31 -18.93
CA LEU A 276 2.79 1.96 -17.86
C LEU A 276 1.47 1.24 -17.57
N SER A 277 0.75 0.83 -18.61
CA SER A 277 -0.47 0.02 -18.49
C SER A 277 -0.24 -1.23 -17.64
N ARG A 278 0.87 -1.95 -17.88
CA ARG A 278 1.19 -3.17 -17.14
C ARG A 278 1.64 -2.92 -15.70
N TYR A 279 2.24 -1.76 -15.41
CA TYR A 279 2.59 -1.37 -14.04
C TYR A 279 1.37 -0.92 -13.24
N ALA A 280 0.49 -0.12 -13.86
CA ALA A 280 -0.73 0.37 -13.26
C ALA A 280 -1.82 -0.71 -13.15
N ASN A 281 -1.70 -1.79 -13.94
CA ASN A 281 -2.75 -2.78 -14.15
C ASN A 281 -4.05 -2.15 -14.68
N GLU A 282 -3.90 -1.20 -15.61
CA GLU A 282 -4.98 -0.44 -16.24
C GLU A 282 -4.78 -0.43 -17.76
N THR A 283 -5.85 -0.46 -18.54
CA THR A 283 -5.77 -0.48 -20.01
C THR A 283 -5.97 0.89 -20.65
N ASP A 284 -6.52 1.85 -19.91
CA ASP A 284 -6.74 3.22 -20.40
C ASP A 284 -5.65 4.13 -19.86
N VAL A 285 -4.78 4.62 -20.74
CA VAL A 285 -3.56 5.34 -20.36
C VAL A 285 -3.53 6.71 -21.02
N VAL A 286 -3.34 7.75 -20.20
CA VAL A 286 -3.14 9.14 -20.65
C VAL A 286 -1.72 9.58 -20.37
N ILE A 287 -0.98 9.98 -21.41
CA ILE A 287 0.41 10.42 -21.30
C ILE A 287 0.55 11.79 -21.96
N GLY A 288 1.20 12.72 -21.26
CA GLY A 288 1.54 14.02 -21.79
C GLY A 288 2.67 13.94 -22.81
N THR A 289 2.65 14.79 -23.83
CA THR A 289 3.80 14.99 -24.71
C THR A 289 3.92 16.46 -25.14
N PRO A 290 5.13 17.05 -25.14
CA PRO A 290 5.32 18.42 -25.60
C PRO A 290 5.40 18.48 -27.12
N ILE A 291 4.91 19.58 -27.69
CA ILE A 291 5.05 19.93 -29.10
C ILE A 291 5.67 21.33 -29.23
N SER A 292 6.33 21.61 -30.37
CA SER A 292 7.07 22.86 -30.54
C SER A 292 6.19 24.12 -30.66
N GLY A 293 4.94 23.98 -31.10
CA GLY A 293 4.02 25.11 -31.33
C GLY A 293 4.42 26.03 -32.50
N ARG A 294 5.38 25.61 -33.34
CA ARG A 294 5.95 26.44 -34.44
C ARG A 294 5.52 25.94 -35.82
N GLN A 295 4.24 26.11 -36.15
CA GLN A 295 3.70 25.69 -37.46
C GLN A 295 3.91 26.71 -38.59
N ARG A 296 4.37 27.92 -38.28
CA ARG A 296 4.62 28.99 -39.25
C ARG A 296 6.11 29.30 -39.36
N THR A 297 6.56 29.54 -40.59
CA THR A 297 7.96 29.88 -40.91
C THR A 297 8.46 31.13 -40.18
N GLU A 298 7.56 32.08 -39.91
CA GLU A 298 7.81 33.32 -39.19
C GLU A 298 8.26 33.08 -37.74
N PHE A 299 7.91 31.92 -37.16
CA PHE A 299 8.24 31.56 -35.78
C PHE A 299 9.54 30.77 -35.66
N GLU A 300 10.07 30.18 -36.74
CA GLU A 300 11.21 29.25 -36.68
C GLU A 300 12.49 29.88 -36.09
N ASN A 301 12.70 31.18 -36.33
CA ASN A 301 13.88 31.93 -35.88
C ASN A 301 13.63 32.79 -34.64
N LEU A 302 12.49 32.64 -33.95
CA LEU A 302 12.19 33.43 -32.76
C LEU A 302 12.67 32.75 -31.48
N ILE A 303 13.21 33.53 -30.56
CA ILE A 303 13.40 33.09 -29.17
C ILE A 303 12.12 33.42 -28.38
N GLY A 304 11.58 32.42 -27.69
CA GLY A 304 10.34 32.54 -26.91
C GLY A 304 9.76 31.20 -26.50
N PHE A 305 8.75 31.19 -25.64
CA PHE A 305 8.13 29.96 -25.14
C PHE A 305 6.92 29.55 -26.00
N PHE A 306 7.12 28.71 -27.02
CA PHE A 306 6.05 28.27 -27.93
C PHE A 306 5.46 26.90 -27.56
N LEU A 307 6.12 26.18 -26.65
CA LEU A 307 5.79 24.82 -26.29
C LEU A 307 4.34 24.69 -25.82
N ASN A 308 3.59 23.78 -26.44
CA ASN A 308 2.27 23.33 -25.98
C ASN A 308 2.36 21.86 -25.57
N THR A 309 1.41 21.38 -24.77
CA THR A 309 1.37 19.98 -24.31
C THR A 309 0.09 19.30 -24.77
N LEU A 310 0.21 18.08 -25.29
CA LEU A 310 -0.92 17.25 -25.72
C LEU A 310 -1.09 16.07 -24.75
N ALA A 311 -2.32 15.77 -24.36
CA ALA A 311 -2.65 14.62 -23.53
C ALA A 311 -3.12 13.46 -24.43
N LEU A 312 -2.20 12.55 -24.76
CA LEU A 312 -2.51 11.43 -25.64
C LEU A 312 -3.08 10.28 -24.82
N ARG A 313 -4.36 9.98 -25.05
CA ARG A 313 -5.08 8.85 -24.44
C ARG A 313 -5.10 7.65 -25.39
N VAL A 314 -4.71 6.48 -24.89
CA VAL A 314 -4.66 5.25 -25.69
C VAL A 314 -5.20 4.06 -24.90
N ASP A 315 -5.81 3.12 -25.62
CA ASP A 315 -6.32 1.86 -25.06
C ASP A 315 -5.33 0.72 -25.35
N THR A 316 -4.96 0.02 -24.28
CA THR A 316 -4.04 -1.11 -24.24
C THR A 316 -4.72 -2.42 -23.82
N ASP A 317 -5.98 -2.67 -24.21
CA ASP A 317 -6.80 -3.90 -23.98
C ASP A 317 -6.05 -5.24 -24.09
N GLY A 318 -4.88 -5.27 -24.73
CA GLY A 318 -3.95 -6.39 -24.61
C GLY A 318 -4.18 -7.49 -25.65
N SER A 319 -5.37 -7.52 -26.25
CA SER A 319 -5.78 -8.50 -27.26
C SER A 319 -5.23 -8.21 -28.66
N GLN A 320 -5.05 -6.93 -28.99
CA GLN A 320 -4.50 -6.45 -30.25
C GLN A 320 -3.00 -6.72 -30.40
N SER A 321 -2.53 -6.82 -31.63
CA SER A 321 -1.09 -6.92 -31.91
C SER A 321 -0.39 -5.59 -31.65
N PHE A 322 0.93 -5.61 -31.40
CA PHE A 322 1.69 -4.37 -31.29
C PHE A 322 1.59 -3.49 -32.55
N SER A 323 1.57 -4.11 -33.73
CA SER A 323 1.42 -3.39 -35.00
C SER A 323 0.08 -2.64 -35.09
N ASP A 324 -1.02 -3.28 -34.67
CA ASP A 324 -2.35 -2.65 -34.67
C ASP A 324 -2.42 -1.52 -33.63
N PHE A 325 -1.83 -1.75 -32.45
CA PHE A 325 -1.71 -0.71 -31.43
C PHE A 325 -0.87 0.49 -31.89
N LEU A 326 0.22 0.25 -32.62
CA LEU A 326 1.03 1.32 -33.21
C LEU A 326 0.22 2.14 -34.23
N GLN A 327 -0.71 1.51 -34.98
CA GLN A 327 -1.63 2.25 -35.85
C GLN A 327 -2.64 3.08 -35.06
N GLN A 328 -3.16 2.56 -33.94
CA GLN A 328 -4.02 3.33 -33.04
C GLN A 328 -3.29 4.55 -32.47
N VAL A 329 -2.06 4.37 -31.98
CA VAL A 329 -1.20 5.46 -31.48
C VAL A 329 -0.93 6.48 -32.59
N ARG A 330 -0.60 6.01 -33.80
CA ARG A 330 -0.39 6.87 -34.96
C ARG A 330 -1.62 7.73 -35.26
N LYS A 331 -2.81 7.11 -35.31
CA LYS A 331 -4.07 7.84 -35.53
C LYS A 331 -4.29 8.87 -34.42
N THR A 332 -4.17 8.47 -33.16
CA THR A 332 -4.37 9.34 -31.99
C THR A 332 -3.43 10.54 -32.01
N ALA A 333 -2.15 10.32 -32.32
CA ALA A 333 -1.17 11.39 -32.40
C ALA A 333 -1.44 12.35 -33.58
N LEU A 334 -1.83 11.84 -34.75
CA LEU A 334 -2.18 12.69 -35.90
C LEU A 334 -3.46 13.51 -35.63
N ASP A 335 -4.51 12.88 -35.10
CA ASP A 335 -5.74 13.56 -34.72
C ASP A 335 -5.46 14.64 -33.66
N ALA A 336 -4.57 14.36 -32.70
CA ALA A 336 -4.13 15.35 -31.71
C ALA A 336 -3.32 16.51 -32.33
N TYR A 337 -2.47 16.24 -33.32
CA TYR A 337 -1.73 17.28 -34.04
C TYR A 337 -2.64 18.21 -34.85
N ASP A 338 -3.72 17.69 -35.43
CA ASP A 338 -4.70 18.51 -36.14
C ASP A 338 -5.46 19.48 -35.20
N HIS A 339 -5.42 19.22 -33.88
CA HIS A 339 -6.08 20.04 -32.85
C HIS A 339 -5.09 20.65 -31.83
N GLN A 340 -3.82 20.77 -32.22
CA GLN A 340 -2.74 21.18 -31.33
C GLN A 340 -2.70 22.68 -31.00
N ASP A 341 -3.51 23.49 -31.69
CA ASP A 341 -3.59 24.94 -31.50
C ASP A 341 -4.34 25.32 -30.22
N LEU A 342 -5.09 24.40 -29.61
CA LEU A 342 -5.70 24.60 -28.30
C LEU A 342 -4.63 24.48 -27.20
N PRO A 343 -4.40 25.53 -26.39
CA PRO A 343 -3.46 25.46 -25.27
C PRO A 343 -3.94 24.46 -24.21
N PHE A 344 -3.02 23.67 -23.66
CA PHE A 344 -3.33 22.71 -22.60
C PHE A 344 -4.02 23.37 -21.40
N GLU A 345 -3.63 24.58 -21.05
CA GLU A 345 -4.17 25.34 -19.93
C GLU A 345 -5.66 25.66 -20.12
N LYS A 346 -6.01 26.06 -21.34
CA LYS A 346 -7.39 26.33 -21.75
C LYS A 346 -8.20 25.05 -21.68
N LEU A 347 -7.62 23.92 -22.10
CA LEU A 347 -8.27 22.62 -22.02
C LEU A 347 -8.56 22.22 -20.56
N VAL A 348 -7.60 22.37 -19.65
CA VAL A 348 -7.80 22.07 -18.22
C VAL A 348 -8.85 22.99 -17.58
N GLU A 349 -8.85 24.28 -17.93
CA GLU A 349 -9.85 25.24 -17.47
C GLU A 349 -11.27 24.83 -17.89
N GLU A 350 -11.43 24.37 -19.13
CA GLU A 350 -12.72 23.97 -19.71
C GLU A 350 -13.19 22.57 -19.30
N LEU A 351 -12.27 21.64 -19.01
CA LEU A 351 -12.60 20.28 -18.54
C LEU A 351 -12.99 20.26 -17.06
N GLN A 352 -12.48 21.20 -16.26
CA GLN A 352 -12.70 21.28 -14.81
C GLN A 352 -12.55 19.91 -14.09
N PRO A 353 -11.41 19.21 -14.26
CA PRO A 353 -11.19 17.94 -13.56
C PRO A 353 -11.21 18.14 -12.04
N ASP A 354 -11.54 17.07 -11.30
CA ASP A 354 -11.48 17.07 -9.83
C ASP A 354 -10.10 17.58 -9.38
N ARG A 355 -10.11 18.62 -8.53
CA ARG A 355 -8.89 19.25 -8.05
C ARG A 355 -8.34 18.49 -6.85
N ASP A 356 -7.27 17.75 -7.10
CA ASP A 356 -6.42 17.15 -6.08
C ASP A 356 -5.03 17.81 -6.19
N MET A 357 -4.51 18.30 -5.06
CA MET A 357 -3.20 18.96 -5.03
C MET A 357 -2.04 17.98 -5.05
N SER A 358 -2.31 16.67 -4.89
CA SER A 358 -1.28 15.63 -4.78
C SER A 358 -0.68 15.19 -6.12
N HIS A 359 -1.25 15.62 -7.24
CA HIS A 359 -0.79 15.27 -8.59
C HIS A 359 -1.23 16.28 -9.66
N THR A 360 -0.60 16.24 -10.83
CA THR A 360 -1.00 17.06 -11.98
C THR A 360 -2.35 16.60 -12.57
N PRO A 361 -3.17 17.50 -13.11
CA PRO A 361 -4.44 17.14 -13.73
C PRO A 361 -4.23 16.45 -15.09
N VAL A 362 -5.18 15.58 -15.47
CA VAL A 362 -5.26 14.84 -16.75
C VAL A 362 -4.19 13.75 -16.94
N PHE A 363 -2.92 14.02 -16.65
CA PHE A 363 -1.84 13.02 -16.70
C PHE A 363 -0.74 13.36 -15.70
N GLN A 364 -0.03 12.33 -15.23
CA GLN A 364 1.10 12.43 -14.29
C GLN A 364 2.41 11.95 -14.90
N HIS A 365 2.36 11.46 -16.14
CA HIS A 365 3.47 10.85 -16.85
C HIS A 365 3.67 11.54 -18.18
N MET A 366 4.92 11.81 -18.54
CA MET A 366 5.28 12.55 -19.76
C MET A 366 6.21 11.70 -20.64
N PHE A 367 6.00 11.75 -21.95
CA PHE A 367 6.90 11.15 -22.94
C PHE A 367 7.46 12.24 -23.87
N ILE A 368 8.79 12.31 -23.96
CA ILE A 368 9.51 13.32 -24.73
C ILE A 368 10.41 12.60 -25.74
N TRP A 369 10.41 13.07 -26.99
CA TRP A 369 11.34 12.63 -28.02
C TRP A 369 12.06 13.83 -28.62
N GLN A 370 13.40 13.79 -28.64
CA GLN A 370 14.24 14.87 -29.13
C GLN A 370 15.36 14.34 -30.02
N ASP A 371 15.72 15.13 -31.03
CA ASP A 371 16.87 14.90 -31.90
C ASP A 371 17.81 16.09 -31.74
N SER A 372 18.94 15.88 -31.07
CA SER A 372 19.91 16.93 -30.72
C SER A 372 21.14 16.93 -31.63
N ARG A 373 21.17 16.07 -32.66
CA ARG A 373 22.29 15.97 -33.60
C ARG A 373 22.58 17.31 -34.26
N GLY A 374 23.85 17.71 -34.29
CA GLY A 374 24.30 18.95 -34.94
C GLY A 374 23.90 20.27 -34.26
N SER A 375 23.33 20.24 -33.04
CA SER A 375 22.81 21.44 -32.34
C SER A 375 23.82 22.15 -31.42
N ALA A 376 25.13 21.91 -31.61
CA ALA A 376 26.16 22.50 -30.75
C ALA A 376 26.49 23.95 -31.13
N LEU A 377 26.67 24.82 -30.12
CA LEU A 377 27.22 26.17 -30.30
C LEU A 377 28.56 26.11 -31.02
N GLN A 378 28.68 26.78 -32.17
CA GLN A 378 29.93 26.91 -32.90
C GLN A 378 30.46 28.33 -32.72
N LEU A 379 31.61 28.47 -32.08
CA LEU A 379 32.32 29.74 -31.95
C LEU A 379 33.57 29.71 -32.84
N PRO A 380 33.67 30.56 -33.88
CA PRO A 380 34.86 30.64 -34.72
C PRO A 380 36.17 30.71 -33.91
N GLY A 381 37.07 29.76 -34.17
CA GLY A 381 38.37 29.67 -33.50
C GLY A 381 38.39 28.89 -32.17
N LEU A 382 37.27 28.30 -31.77
CA LEU A 382 37.16 27.48 -30.55
C LEU A 382 36.64 26.07 -30.89
N GLU A 383 37.17 25.07 -30.18
CA GLU A 383 36.57 23.74 -30.13
C GLU A 383 35.50 23.74 -29.04
N THR A 384 34.29 23.27 -29.36
CA THR A 384 33.16 23.22 -28.42
C THR A 384 32.62 21.80 -28.29
N GLU A 385 32.32 21.40 -27.06
CA GLU A 385 31.66 20.13 -26.75
C GLU A 385 30.58 20.33 -25.67
N PRO A 386 29.42 19.64 -25.77
CA PRO A 386 28.45 19.62 -24.69
C PRO A 386 29.06 19.16 -23.37
N ALA A 387 28.72 19.83 -22.27
CA ALA A 387 29.10 19.43 -20.93
C ALA A 387 27.86 19.07 -20.12
N THR A 388 27.86 17.90 -19.48
CA THR A 388 26.77 17.47 -18.61
C THR A 388 26.77 18.30 -17.33
N LEU A 389 25.61 18.88 -16.99
CA LEU A 389 25.38 19.51 -15.69
C LEU A 389 25.00 18.42 -14.67
N VAL A 390 25.46 18.57 -13.42
CA VAL A 390 25.32 17.54 -12.39
C VAL A 390 23.92 17.56 -11.74
N SER A 391 23.16 18.66 -11.83
CA SER A 391 21.86 18.78 -11.17
C SER A 391 20.68 18.50 -12.09
N HIS A 392 20.03 17.35 -11.89
CA HIS A 392 18.61 17.12 -12.22
C HIS A 392 17.87 16.87 -10.91
N ASP A 393 17.89 17.85 -10.00
CA ASP A 393 17.32 17.70 -8.65
C ASP A 393 15.84 18.05 -8.60
N THR A 394 15.22 18.30 -9.76
CA THR A 394 13.82 18.69 -9.88
C THR A 394 13.05 17.72 -10.75
N ALA A 395 11.77 17.48 -10.43
CA ALA A 395 10.84 16.71 -11.25
C ALA A 395 9.50 17.46 -11.33
N LYS A 396 9.00 17.67 -12.56
CA LYS A 396 7.73 18.40 -12.82
C LYS A 396 6.50 17.51 -12.83
N PHE A 397 6.72 16.22 -12.98
CA PHE A 397 5.73 15.16 -13.09
C PHE A 397 6.21 13.99 -12.23
N ASP A 398 5.33 13.01 -11.97
CA ASP A 398 5.72 11.81 -11.24
C ASP A 398 6.90 11.11 -11.96
N LEU A 399 6.80 11.01 -13.29
CA LEU A 399 7.83 10.44 -14.16
C LEU A 399 7.75 11.03 -15.58
N THR A 400 8.87 11.52 -16.08
CA THR A 400 9.06 11.92 -17.48
C THR A 400 10.08 11.00 -18.14
N LEU A 401 9.67 10.23 -19.16
CA LEU A 401 10.58 9.46 -20.00
C LEU A 401 11.00 10.33 -21.19
N ALA A 402 12.29 10.65 -21.29
CA ALA A 402 12.84 11.37 -22.44
C ALA A 402 13.74 10.45 -23.28
N VAL A 403 13.55 10.50 -24.59
CA VAL A 403 14.37 9.79 -25.57
C VAL A 403 15.10 10.83 -26.41
N THR A 404 16.44 10.82 -26.34
CA THR A 404 17.29 11.79 -27.01
C THR A 404 18.16 11.06 -28.04
N ARG A 405 18.09 11.50 -29.30
CA ARG A 405 19.01 11.06 -30.35
C ARG A 405 20.12 12.08 -30.52
N ASP A 406 21.36 11.68 -30.29
CA ASP A 406 22.56 12.49 -30.49
C ASP A 406 23.51 11.82 -31.50
N ASP A 407 24.73 12.35 -31.62
CA ASP A 407 25.75 11.84 -32.54
C ASP A 407 26.31 10.48 -32.11
N GLU A 408 26.11 10.07 -30.84
CA GLU A 408 26.56 8.79 -30.30
C GLU A 408 25.49 7.69 -30.36
N GLY A 409 24.21 8.05 -30.54
CA GLY A 409 23.12 7.11 -30.71
C GLY A 409 21.81 7.62 -30.11
N ILE A 410 21.04 6.71 -29.49
CA ILE A 410 19.80 7.05 -28.78
C ILE A 410 20.03 6.78 -27.29
N GLU A 411 19.82 7.79 -26.46
CA GLU A 411 19.70 7.68 -25.01
C GLU A 411 18.24 7.69 -24.59
N ILE A 412 17.91 6.89 -23.58
CA ILE A 412 16.63 6.92 -22.89
C ILE A 412 16.91 7.28 -21.45
N GLY A 413 16.34 8.40 -21.01
CA GLY A 413 16.42 8.89 -19.65
C GLY A 413 15.06 9.07 -19.00
N ALA A 414 15.05 9.06 -17.67
CA ALA A 414 13.88 9.30 -16.86
C ALA A 414 14.18 10.34 -15.79
N GLU A 415 13.39 11.42 -15.80
CA GLU A 415 13.26 12.36 -14.68
C GLU A 415 12.09 11.87 -13.81
N TYR A 416 12.26 11.76 -12.49
CA TYR A 416 11.23 11.24 -11.59
C TYR A 416 11.26 11.92 -10.22
N SER A 417 10.11 11.96 -9.55
CA SER A 417 10.01 12.47 -8.18
C SER A 417 10.64 11.49 -7.18
N THR A 418 11.60 11.99 -6.39
CA THR A 418 12.26 11.22 -5.33
C THR A 418 11.39 11.05 -4.08
N GLU A 419 10.27 11.77 -4.02
CA GLU A 419 9.24 11.59 -3.00
C GLU A 419 8.32 10.41 -3.29
N LEU A 420 8.37 9.85 -4.51
CA LEU A 420 7.51 8.75 -4.97
C LEU A 420 8.29 7.49 -5.32
N PHE A 421 9.46 7.63 -5.96
CA PHE A 421 10.25 6.53 -6.47
C PHE A 421 11.68 6.54 -5.95
N SER A 422 12.22 5.35 -5.72
CA SER A 422 13.65 5.12 -5.56
C SER A 422 14.34 5.01 -6.92
N ALA A 423 15.63 5.37 -6.96
CA ALA A 423 16.44 5.22 -8.17
C ALA A 423 16.42 3.80 -8.73
N ALA A 424 16.51 2.79 -7.87
CA ALA A 424 16.51 1.39 -8.27
C ALA A 424 15.21 0.98 -8.98
N THR A 425 14.06 1.55 -8.60
CA THR A 425 12.77 1.28 -9.25
C THR A 425 12.71 1.86 -10.65
N VAL A 426 13.17 3.10 -10.85
CA VAL A 426 13.18 3.75 -12.16
C VAL A 426 14.23 3.12 -13.08
N GLU A 427 15.38 2.71 -12.56
CA GLU A 427 16.39 1.97 -13.32
C GLU A 427 15.82 0.65 -13.88
N ARG A 428 15.09 -0.13 -13.05
CA ARG A 428 14.41 -1.34 -13.54
C ARG A 428 13.34 -1.02 -14.57
N LEU A 429 12.61 0.10 -14.42
CA LEU A 429 11.63 0.55 -15.41
C LEU A 429 12.30 0.84 -16.76
N LEU A 430 13.44 1.54 -16.77
CA LEU A 430 14.22 1.80 -17.99
C LEU A 430 14.73 0.51 -18.62
N ASP A 431 15.29 -0.41 -17.85
CA ASP A 431 15.80 -1.68 -18.36
C ASP A 431 14.66 -2.51 -19.00
N ARG A 432 13.47 -2.50 -18.40
CA ARG A 432 12.26 -3.16 -18.96
C ARG A 432 11.75 -2.46 -20.22
N TYR A 433 11.78 -1.13 -20.27
CA TYR A 433 11.43 -0.39 -21.48
C TYR A 433 12.36 -0.75 -22.65
N VAL A 434 13.68 -0.82 -22.41
CA VAL A 434 14.66 -1.27 -23.42
C VAL A 434 14.38 -2.71 -23.86
N ALA A 435 14.10 -3.62 -22.91
CA ALA A 435 13.75 -5.00 -23.23
C ALA A 435 12.45 -5.11 -24.06
N LEU A 436 11.46 -4.26 -23.79
CA LEU A 436 10.24 -4.20 -24.60
C LEU A 436 10.50 -3.70 -26.01
N LEU A 437 11.32 -2.66 -26.19
CA LEU A 437 11.74 -2.18 -27.52
C LEU A 437 12.39 -3.30 -28.35
N GLN A 438 13.20 -4.16 -27.73
CA GLN A 438 13.78 -5.35 -28.37
C GLN A 438 12.73 -6.41 -28.75
N GLN A 439 11.75 -6.64 -27.88
CA GLN A 439 10.70 -7.62 -28.17
C GLN A 439 9.75 -7.15 -29.28
N VAL A 440 9.29 -5.89 -29.25
CA VAL A 440 8.33 -5.37 -30.24
C VAL A 440 8.94 -5.28 -31.64
N THR A 441 10.25 -5.05 -31.75
CA THR A 441 10.97 -5.10 -33.03
C THR A 441 11.13 -6.53 -33.56
N SER A 442 11.30 -7.51 -32.67
CA SER A 442 11.45 -8.92 -33.06
C SER A 442 10.12 -9.59 -33.44
N SER A 443 9.03 -9.21 -32.76
CA SER A 443 7.72 -9.88 -32.87
C SER A 443 6.55 -8.90 -32.96
N PRO A 444 6.51 -7.97 -33.93
CA PRO A 444 5.54 -6.86 -33.95
C PRO A 444 4.07 -7.31 -34.14
N ARG A 445 3.82 -8.55 -34.57
CA ARG A 445 2.48 -9.13 -34.74
C ARG A 445 1.97 -9.87 -33.51
N GLN A 446 2.78 -9.97 -32.46
CA GLN A 446 2.40 -10.60 -31.20
C GLN A 446 1.38 -9.72 -30.46
N PRO A 447 0.37 -10.32 -29.79
CA PRO A 447 -0.56 -9.60 -28.91
C PRO A 447 0.17 -8.86 -27.78
N LEU A 448 -0.29 -7.66 -27.44
CA LEU A 448 0.31 -6.82 -26.39
C LEU A 448 0.49 -7.57 -25.06
N ARG A 449 -0.51 -8.38 -24.67
CA ARG A 449 -0.48 -9.16 -23.41
C ARG A 449 0.58 -10.26 -23.36
N GLU A 450 1.09 -10.70 -24.51
CA GLU A 450 2.09 -11.77 -24.58
C GLU A 450 3.52 -11.25 -24.43
N PHE A 451 3.73 -9.93 -24.52
CA PHE A 451 5.03 -9.34 -24.22
C PHE A 451 5.35 -9.47 -22.73
N THR A 452 6.56 -9.93 -22.46
CA THR A 452 7.01 -10.25 -21.10
C THR A 452 7.77 -9.07 -20.54
N LEU A 453 7.32 -8.54 -19.40
CA LEU A 453 8.06 -7.52 -18.64
C LEU A 453 9.26 -8.12 -17.89
N LEU A 454 9.13 -9.38 -17.50
CA LEU A 454 10.05 -10.08 -16.62
C LEU A 454 11.20 -10.70 -17.43
N ALA A 455 12.40 -10.11 -17.34
CA ALA A 455 13.59 -10.72 -17.93
C ALA A 455 13.85 -12.12 -17.34
N ALA A 456 14.55 -12.98 -18.07
CA ALA A 456 14.80 -14.37 -17.64
C ALA A 456 15.45 -14.47 -16.24
N ASP A 457 16.39 -13.57 -15.94
CA ASP A 457 17.05 -13.50 -14.64
C ASP A 457 16.11 -13.00 -13.53
N GLU A 458 15.27 -11.99 -13.81
CA GLU A 458 14.23 -11.55 -12.85
C GLU A 458 13.22 -12.67 -12.60
N ARG A 459 12.83 -13.42 -13.63
CA ARG A 459 11.93 -14.57 -13.52
C ARG A 459 12.54 -15.64 -12.63
N LYS A 460 13.79 -15.99 -12.87
CA LYS A 460 14.52 -16.95 -12.02
C LYS A 460 14.55 -16.46 -10.56
N ARG A 461 14.73 -15.16 -10.33
CA ARG A 461 14.75 -14.59 -8.98
C ARG A 461 13.41 -14.76 -8.25
N VAL A 462 12.31 -14.30 -8.83
CA VAL A 462 10.99 -14.31 -8.18
C VAL A 462 10.32 -15.68 -8.14
N VAL A 463 10.66 -16.57 -9.07
CA VAL A 463 10.11 -17.94 -9.12
C VAL A 463 10.97 -18.93 -8.34
N THR A 464 12.30 -18.82 -8.42
CA THR A 464 13.23 -19.83 -7.88
C THR A 464 14.04 -19.30 -6.70
N GLU A 465 14.80 -18.21 -6.85
CA GLU A 465 15.79 -17.80 -5.83
C GLU A 465 15.14 -17.34 -4.52
N PHE A 466 14.08 -16.53 -4.59
CA PHE A 466 13.33 -16.11 -3.40
C PHE A 466 12.51 -17.25 -2.76
N ASN A 467 12.38 -18.37 -3.48
CA ASN A 467 11.61 -19.54 -3.11
C ASN A 467 12.48 -20.77 -2.82
N ASP A 468 13.80 -20.61 -2.77
CA ASP A 468 14.75 -21.69 -2.45
C ASP A 468 14.79 -21.93 -0.93
N THR A 469 13.67 -22.42 -0.40
CA THR A 469 13.45 -22.63 1.04
C THR A 469 13.45 -24.11 1.42
N ALA A 470 13.85 -25.00 0.52
CA ALA A 470 13.83 -26.43 0.74
C ALA A 470 14.81 -26.83 1.87
N ILE A 471 14.27 -27.37 2.96
CA ILE A 471 15.05 -27.84 4.12
C ILE A 471 14.57 -29.25 4.47
N SER A 472 15.51 -30.19 4.50
CA SER A 472 15.27 -31.53 5.05
C SER A 472 15.50 -31.52 6.57
N PHE A 473 14.48 -31.87 7.32
CA PHE A 473 14.54 -31.98 8.79
C PHE A 473 14.88 -33.40 9.28
N GLY A 474 15.24 -34.31 8.37
CA GLY A 474 15.60 -35.69 8.68
C GLY A 474 14.41 -36.64 8.67
N ALA A 475 13.69 -36.76 9.79
CA ALA A 475 12.55 -37.68 9.93
C ALA A 475 11.22 -36.93 9.75
N ASP A 476 10.35 -37.46 8.88
CA ASP A 476 8.98 -36.99 8.69
C ASP A 476 8.10 -37.46 9.87
N LEU A 477 8.23 -36.78 11.00
CA LEU A 477 7.47 -37.07 12.23
C LEU A 477 6.13 -36.33 12.26
N CYS A 478 5.13 -36.97 12.84
CA CYS A 478 3.89 -36.31 13.21
C CYS A 478 4.11 -35.37 14.42
N VAL A 479 3.28 -34.33 14.53
CA VAL A 479 3.33 -33.34 15.63
C VAL A 479 3.38 -33.97 17.03
N HIS A 480 2.57 -34.99 17.33
CA HIS A 480 2.61 -35.66 18.64
C HIS A 480 3.92 -36.40 18.89
N GLU A 481 4.57 -36.93 17.86
CA GLU A 481 5.87 -37.59 17.96
C GLU A 481 6.99 -36.58 18.27
N LEU A 482 6.90 -35.34 17.77
CA LEU A 482 7.81 -34.26 18.16
C LEU A 482 7.69 -33.93 19.65
N VAL A 483 6.46 -33.91 20.18
CA VAL A 483 6.21 -33.71 21.62
C VAL A 483 6.74 -34.90 22.43
N GLU A 484 6.51 -36.14 21.99
CA GLU A 484 7.03 -37.34 22.65
C GLU A 484 8.57 -37.35 22.71
N ALA A 485 9.22 -36.92 21.63
CA ALA A 485 10.67 -36.75 21.61
C ALA A 485 11.13 -35.73 22.65
N GLN A 486 10.43 -34.60 22.82
CA GLN A 486 10.72 -33.64 23.89
C GLN A 486 10.49 -34.23 25.28
N VAL A 487 9.39 -34.98 25.48
CA VAL A 487 9.08 -35.63 26.77
C VAL A 487 10.22 -36.55 27.20
N ALA A 488 10.83 -37.28 26.26
CA ALA A 488 11.99 -38.11 26.54
C ALA A 488 13.25 -37.30 26.95
N ARG A 489 13.40 -36.06 26.45
CA ARG A 489 14.54 -35.17 26.77
C ARG A 489 14.41 -34.51 28.14
N THR A 490 13.23 -33.97 28.47
CA THR A 490 13.01 -33.15 29.67
C THR A 490 11.73 -33.55 30.42
N PRO A 491 11.62 -34.79 30.89
CA PRO A 491 10.36 -35.34 31.39
C PRO A 491 9.83 -34.62 32.64
N ASP A 492 10.72 -34.12 33.49
CA ASP A 492 10.36 -33.53 34.78
C ASP A 492 10.25 -31.99 34.73
N THR A 493 10.44 -31.38 33.55
CA THR A 493 10.20 -29.95 33.32
C THR A 493 8.71 -29.67 33.25
N THR A 494 8.27 -28.51 33.73
CA THR A 494 6.86 -28.09 33.66
C THR A 494 6.45 -27.80 32.22
N ALA A 495 5.48 -28.54 31.71
CA ALA A 495 4.92 -28.36 30.35
C ALA A 495 3.70 -27.43 30.34
N VAL A 496 2.86 -27.49 31.38
CA VAL A 496 1.62 -26.69 31.50
C VAL A 496 1.53 -26.10 32.89
N CYS A 497 1.18 -24.82 32.97
CA CYS A 497 0.86 -24.09 34.19
C CYS A 497 -0.52 -23.44 34.05
N PHE A 498 -1.41 -23.66 35.02
CA PHE A 498 -2.72 -23.00 35.11
C PHE A 498 -3.07 -22.73 36.57
N GLY A 499 -2.95 -21.47 37.00
CA GLY A 499 -3.06 -21.10 38.41
C GLY A 499 -2.04 -21.87 39.27
N ARG A 500 -2.51 -22.65 40.24
CA ARG A 500 -1.64 -23.52 41.07
C ARG A 500 -1.37 -24.90 40.47
N ALA A 501 -2.10 -25.28 39.42
CA ALA A 501 -1.92 -26.58 38.78
C ALA A 501 -0.71 -26.54 37.85
N GLN A 502 0.19 -27.51 38.02
CA GLN A 502 1.35 -27.70 37.14
C GLN A 502 1.38 -29.15 36.68
N LEU A 503 1.63 -29.33 35.39
CA LEU A 503 1.89 -30.65 34.81
C LEU A 503 3.30 -30.66 34.23
N SER A 504 4.10 -31.64 34.63
CA SER A 504 5.35 -31.96 33.95
C SER A 504 5.09 -32.52 32.56
N TYR A 505 6.10 -32.51 31.69
CA TYR A 505 6.06 -33.20 30.38
C TYR A 505 5.65 -34.66 30.52
N ARG A 506 6.17 -35.37 31.53
CA ARG A 506 5.83 -36.76 31.83
C ARG A 506 4.35 -36.93 32.18
N GLU A 507 3.82 -36.06 33.04
CA GLU A 507 2.41 -36.14 33.48
C GLU A 507 1.44 -35.76 32.37
N LEU A 508 1.72 -34.70 31.61
CA LEU A 508 0.94 -34.31 30.43
C LEU A 508 0.87 -35.47 29.44
N ASN A 509 2.02 -36.04 29.09
CA ASN A 509 2.12 -37.15 28.15
C ASN A 509 1.36 -38.39 28.65
N ALA A 510 1.53 -38.75 29.93
CA ALA A 510 0.90 -39.95 30.48
C ALA A 510 -0.63 -39.86 30.55
N ARG A 511 -1.17 -38.67 30.86
CA ARG A 511 -2.62 -38.41 30.83
C ARG A 511 -3.16 -38.38 29.39
N ALA A 512 -2.42 -37.77 28.47
CA ALA A 512 -2.77 -37.76 27.05
C ALA A 512 -2.75 -39.16 26.43
N ASN A 513 -1.79 -40.02 26.79
CA ASN A 513 -1.74 -41.43 26.37
C ASN A 513 -2.97 -42.21 26.87
N ALA A 514 -3.35 -42.04 28.14
CA ALA A 514 -4.53 -42.70 28.70
C ALA A 514 -5.83 -42.28 28.00
N LEU A 515 -6.01 -40.98 27.76
CA LEU A 515 -7.17 -40.47 27.02
C LEU A 515 -7.15 -40.93 25.56
N ALA A 516 -6.02 -40.89 24.88
CA ALA A 516 -5.87 -41.37 23.50
C ALA A 516 -6.24 -42.87 23.37
N ALA A 517 -5.86 -43.70 24.33
CA ALA A 517 -6.20 -45.11 24.36
C ALA A 517 -7.73 -45.32 24.50
N GLU A 518 -8.39 -44.49 25.32
CA GLU A 518 -9.85 -44.51 25.46
C GLU A 518 -10.55 -44.02 24.19
N LEU A 519 -10.05 -42.97 23.54
CA LEU A 519 -10.57 -42.50 22.25
C LEU A 519 -10.46 -43.59 21.16
N ARG A 520 -9.34 -44.32 21.10
CA ARG A 520 -9.15 -45.44 20.16
C ARG A 520 -10.18 -46.55 20.37
N LYS A 521 -10.50 -46.91 21.62
CA LYS A 521 -11.56 -47.91 21.91
C LYS A 521 -12.93 -47.48 21.40
N ARG A 522 -13.16 -46.17 21.29
CA ARG A 522 -14.41 -45.58 20.81
C ARG A 522 -14.42 -45.34 19.30
N GLY A 523 -13.34 -45.67 18.59
CA GLY A 523 -13.25 -45.61 17.14
C GLY A 523 -12.41 -44.47 16.57
N ALA A 524 -11.68 -43.72 17.41
CA ALA A 524 -10.72 -42.72 16.91
C ALA A 524 -9.58 -43.40 16.14
N GLN A 525 -9.32 -42.91 14.93
CA GLN A 525 -8.30 -43.38 13.99
C GLN A 525 -8.06 -42.30 12.91
N PRO A 526 -7.03 -42.42 12.05
CA PRO A 526 -6.82 -41.50 10.92
C PRO A 526 -8.08 -41.26 10.08
N GLY A 527 -8.34 -39.99 9.75
CA GLY A 527 -9.51 -39.56 8.99
C GLY A 527 -10.81 -39.39 9.79
N ILE A 528 -10.83 -39.74 11.08
CA ILE A 528 -11.98 -39.49 11.97
C ILE A 528 -11.82 -38.16 12.68
N ASN A 529 -12.90 -37.38 12.75
CA ASN A 529 -12.94 -36.09 13.43
C ASN A 529 -13.41 -36.25 14.90
N ILE A 530 -12.73 -35.58 15.83
CA ILE A 530 -13.11 -35.47 17.25
C ILE A 530 -13.22 -33.98 17.59
N ALA A 531 -14.42 -33.54 17.98
CA ALA A 531 -14.64 -32.16 18.36
C ALA A 531 -14.17 -31.90 19.80
N ILE A 532 -13.60 -30.73 20.04
CA ILE A 532 -13.18 -30.27 21.36
C ILE A 532 -13.81 -28.91 21.62
N SER A 533 -14.56 -28.80 22.72
CA SER A 533 -15.12 -27.53 23.19
C SER A 533 -14.96 -27.40 24.71
N CYS A 534 -13.90 -26.72 25.11
CA CYS A 534 -13.53 -26.50 26.50
C CYS A 534 -12.96 -25.09 26.67
N SER A 535 -13.20 -24.50 27.84
CA SER A 535 -12.42 -23.35 28.31
C SER A 535 -10.96 -23.73 28.56
N ARG A 536 -10.07 -22.73 28.55
CA ARG A 536 -8.65 -22.90 28.86
C ARG A 536 -8.47 -23.62 30.19
N SER A 537 -7.82 -24.77 30.13
CA SER A 537 -7.59 -25.65 31.28
C SER A 537 -6.53 -26.72 30.97
N PRO A 538 -5.95 -27.36 31.98
CA PRO A 538 -5.08 -28.52 31.78
C PRO A 538 -5.75 -29.64 30.96
N GLU A 539 -7.05 -29.84 31.14
CA GLU A 539 -7.86 -30.82 30.43
C GLU A 539 -7.95 -30.53 28.92
N LEU A 540 -8.02 -29.25 28.52
CA LEU A 540 -7.95 -28.85 27.11
C LEU A 540 -6.59 -29.25 26.50
N ALA A 541 -5.50 -28.96 27.21
CA ALA A 541 -4.15 -29.33 26.76
C ALA A 541 -3.98 -30.85 26.62
N ILE A 542 -4.50 -31.63 27.60
CA ILE A 542 -4.51 -33.09 27.55
C ILE A 542 -5.34 -33.59 26.37
N ALA A 543 -6.54 -33.04 26.14
CA ALA A 543 -7.43 -33.43 25.06
C ALA A 543 -6.82 -33.15 23.68
N ALA A 544 -6.22 -31.97 23.47
CA ALA A 544 -5.56 -31.61 22.22
C ALA A 544 -4.45 -32.60 21.86
N LEU A 545 -3.56 -32.94 22.81
CA LEU A 545 -2.50 -33.92 22.57
C LEU A 545 -3.04 -35.36 22.42
N ALA A 546 -4.08 -35.72 23.18
CA ALA A 546 -4.67 -37.06 23.14
C ALA A 546 -5.38 -37.36 21.80
N VAL A 547 -6.06 -36.38 21.20
CA VAL A 547 -6.70 -36.57 19.90
C VAL A 547 -5.65 -36.87 18.83
N LEU A 548 -4.55 -36.10 18.79
CA LEU A 548 -3.45 -36.38 17.86
C LEU A 548 -2.82 -37.75 18.09
N LYS A 549 -2.54 -38.10 19.35
CA LYS A 549 -2.03 -39.44 19.71
C LYS A 549 -2.99 -40.57 19.36
N SER A 550 -4.30 -40.33 19.33
CA SER A 550 -5.27 -41.33 18.89
C SER A 550 -5.19 -41.59 17.38
N GLY A 551 -4.61 -40.66 16.62
CA GLY A 551 -4.54 -40.64 15.16
C GLY A 551 -5.69 -39.88 14.51
N ALA A 552 -6.65 -39.38 15.29
CA ALA A 552 -7.79 -38.62 14.81
C ALA A 552 -7.46 -37.15 14.54
N CYS A 553 -8.29 -36.52 13.71
CA CYS A 553 -8.28 -35.10 13.43
C CYS A 553 -9.11 -34.35 14.48
N TYR A 554 -8.55 -33.31 15.10
CA TYR A 554 -9.34 -32.52 16.05
C TYR A 554 -10.17 -31.45 15.32
N VAL A 555 -11.35 -31.14 15.83
CA VAL A 555 -12.19 -30.00 15.39
C VAL A 555 -12.35 -29.04 16.57
N ALA A 556 -11.84 -27.81 16.45
CA ALA A 556 -11.97 -26.82 17.52
C ALA A 556 -13.33 -26.12 17.47
N VAL A 557 -14.03 -26.07 18.60
CA VAL A 557 -15.34 -25.44 18.75
C VAL A 557 -15.32 -24.49 19.95
N ASP A 558 -15.47 -23.19 19.72
CA ASP A 558 -15.53 -22.21 20.81
C ASP A 558 -16.86 -22.34 21.57
N PRO A 559 -16.84 -22.60 22.90
CA PRO A 559 -18.07 -22.74 23.67
C PRO A 559 -18.88 -21.44 23.76
N ASN A 560 -18.29 -20.28 23.41
CA ASN A 560 -19.00 -19.00 23.42
C ASN A 560 -19.75 -18.71 22.11
N PHE A 561 -19.63 -19.56 21.09
CA PHE A 561 -20.41 -19.39 19.86
C PHE A 561 -21.90 -19.66 20.08
N PRO A 562 -22.80 -19.05 19.29
CA PRO A 562 -24.23 -19.37 19.34
C PRO A 562 -24.49 -20.87 19.13
N ALA A 563 -25.47 -21.40 19.86
CA ALA A 563 -25.80 -22.83 19.85
C ALA A 563 -26.12 -23.39 18.44
N GLU A 564 -26.77 -22.59 17.60
CA GLU A 564 -27.06 -22.95 16.21
C GLU A 564 -25.77 -23.10 15.39
N ARG A 565 -24.80 -22.19 15.56
CA ARG A 565 -23.51 -22.25 14.87
C ARG A 565 -22.70 -23.46 15.31
N ILE A 566 -22.66 -23.74 16.62
CA ILE A 566 -22.02 -24.94 17.17
C ILE A 566 -22.65 -26.20 16.57
N SER A 567 -23.98 -26.27 16.54
CA SER A 567 -24.71 -27.41 15.97
C SER A 567 -24.39 -27.61 14.49
N ALA A 568 -24.32 -26.52 13.71
CA ALA A 568 -23.93 -26.55 12.31
C ALA A 568 -22.49 -27.03 12.10
N MET A 569 -21.53 -26.58 12.93
CA MET A 569 -20.13 -27.03 12.88
C MET A 569 -20.00 -28.51 13.23
N LEU A 570 -20.72 -28.99 14.25
CA LEU A 570 -20.71 -30.41 14.63
C LEU A 570 -21.32 -31.30 13.52
N ALA A 571 -22.40 -30.84 12.88
CA ALA A 571 -23.04 -31.56 11.78
C ALA A 571 -22.15 -31.59 10.52
N ASP A 572 -21.56 -30.45 10.12
CA ASP A 572 -20.70 -30.36 8.94
C ASP A 572 -19.38 -31.12 9.13
N SER A 573 -18.83 -31.11 10.34
CA SER A 573 -17.57 -31.82 10.63
C SER A 573 -17.72 -33.34 10.68
N GLY A 574 -18.92 -33.86 10.92
CA GLY A 574 -19.13 -35.30 11.10
C GLY A 574 -18.34 -35.87 12.29
N ALA A 575 -18.14 -35.08 13.34
CA ALA A 575 -17.38 -35.48 14.51
C ALA A 575 -17.97 -36.72 15.20
N LEU A 576 -17.11 -37.68 15.54
CA LEU A 576 -17.52 -38.92 16.22
C LEU A 576 -17.90 -38.68 17.69
N LEU A 577 -17.18 -37.76 18.35
CA LEU A 577 -17.37 -37.39 19.76
C LEU A 577 -17.12 -35.89 19.93
N LEU A 578 -17.81 -35.31 20.92
CA LEU A 578 -17.52 -33.97 21.45
C LEU A 578 -16.89 -34.10 22.83
N LEU A 579 -15.62 -33.70 22.96
CA LEU A 579 -14.93 -33.58 24.24
C LEU A 579 -15.25 -32.21 24.84
N SER A 580 -15.79 -32.19 26.05
CA SER A 580 -16.16 -30.96 26.75
C SER A 580 -15.85 -31.06 28.24
N ARG A 581 -16.14 -30.01 29.01
CA ARG A 581 -16.08 -30.00 30.48
C ARG A 581 -17.44 -29.64 31.06
N GLY A 582 -17.73 -30.10 32.28
CA GLY A 582 -19.02 -29.86 32.93
C GLY A 582 -19.40 -28.39 33.11
N ASP A 583 -18.42 -27.49 33.24
CA ASP A 583 -18.62 -26.04 33.44
C ASP A 583 -19.05 -25.29 32.17
N VAL A 584 -18.74 -25.83 30.99
CA VAL A 584 -19.10 -25.27 29.67
C VAL A 584 -19.76 -26.32 28.76
N ALA A 585 -20.42 -27.30 29.36
CA ALA A 585 -20.97 -28.44 28.65
C ALA A 585 -22.00 -27.99 27.60
N ILE A 586 -21.71 -28.30 26.34
CA ILE A 586 -22.63 -28.08 25.23
C ILE A 586 -23.56 -29.28 25.14
N ALA A 587 -24.86 -29.05 25.28
CA ALA A 587 -25.84 -30.06 24.95
C ALA A 587 -25.83 -30.30 23.42
N SER A 588 -25.62 -31.54 23.01
CA SER A 588 -25.67 -31.94 21.60
C SER A 588 -26.48 -33.22 21.45
N ASP A 589 -27.52 -33.15 20.62
CA ASP A 589 -28.34 -34.31 20.25
C ASP A 589 -27.74 -35.10 19.07
N SER A 590 -26.81 -34.49 18.33
CA SER A 590 -26.25 -35.04 17.09
C SER A 590 -24.91 -35.76 17.31
N VAL A 591 -24.14 -35.39 18.34
CA VAL A 591 -22.81 -35.94 18.62
C VAL A 591 -22.70 -36.32 20.10
N PRO A 592 -22.28 -37.55 20.45
CA PRO A 592 -22.12 -37.94 21.85
C PRO A 592 -21.07 -37.09 22.58
N VAL A 593 -21.46 -36.58 23.75
CA VAL A 593 -20.61 -35.70 24.58
C VAL A 593 -19.87 -36.52 25.63
N MET A 594 -18.57 -36.24 25.78
CA MET A 594 -17.69 -36.81 26.78
C MET A 594 -17.12 -35.70 27.65
N LEU A 595 -17.43 -35.72 28.95
CA LEU A 595 -16.99 -34.72 29.92
C LEU A 595 -15.64 -35.10 30.51
N LEU A 596 -14.60 -34.34 30.17
CA LEU A 596 -13.19 -34.61 30.51
C LEU A 596 -12.94 -34.57 32.03
N ASP A 597 -13.63 -33.69 32.74
CA ASP A 597 -13.54 -33.49 34.20
C ASP A 597 -14.24 -34.61 35.01
N GLN A 598 -15.00 -35.48 34.33
CA GLN A 598 -15.69 -36.62 34.95
C GLN A 598 -15.04 -37.97 34.62
N LEU A 599 -13.99 -37.97 33.79
CA LEU A 599 -13.26 -39.18 33.40
C LEU A 599 -12.16 -39.50 34.42
N GLU A 600 -12.26 -40.65 35.07
CA GLU A 600 -11.16 -41.21 35.84
C GLU A 600 -10.38 -42.21 34.98
N LEU A 601 -9.26 -41.74 34.41
CA LEU A 601 -8.34 -42.58 33.62
C LEU A 601 -7.01 -42.72 34.34
N THR A 602 -6.52 -43.95 34.49
CA THR A 602 -5.19 -44.22 35.02
C THR A 602 -4.13 -43.73 34.02
N PRO A 603 -3.23 -42.81 34.38
CA PRO A 603 -2.17 -42.34 33.48
C PRO A 603 -1.30 -43.49 32.94
N GLN A 604 -0.90 -43.41 31.67
CA GLN A 604 -0.11 -44.44 30.99
C GLN A 604 1.24 -43.88 30.54
N THR A 605 2.34 -44.40 31.10
CA THR A 605 3.69 -43.89 30.81
C THR A 605 4.18 -44.24 29.41
N ASP A 606 3.79 -45.39 28.90
CA ASP A 606 4.22 -45.87 27.59
C ASP A 606 3.43 -45.16 26.48
N ASN A 607 4.13 -44.67 25.46
CA ASN A 607 3.49 -44.07 24.29
C ASN A 607 2.75 -45.13 23.48
N LEU A 608 1.60 -44.73 22.96
CA LEU A 608 0.87 -45.53 22.01
C LEU A 608 1.62 -45.55 20.66
N PRO A 609 1.65 -46.68 19.93
CA PRO A 609 2.16 -46.68 18.56
C PRO A 609 1.41 -45.66 17.71
N SER A 610 2.12 -44.84 16.92
CA SER A 610 1.49 -43.87 16.02
C SER A 610 0.65 -44.60 14.96
N LEU A 611 -0.60 -44.16 14.79
CA LEU A 611 -1.49 -44.64 13.71
C LEU A 611 -1.55 -43.64 12.55
N ALA A 612 -1.27 -42.37 12.80
CA ALA A 612 -1.25 -41.31 11.81
C ALA A 612 0.09 -41.25 11.09
N THR A 613 0.02 -40.80 9.85
CA THR A 613 1.14 -40.42 8.99
C THR A 613 1.20 -38.89 8.87
N PRO A 614 2.34 -38.33 8.44
CA PRO A 614 2.48 -36.88 8.23
C PRO A 614 1.43 -36.27 7.30
N ASP A 615 0.90 -37.05 6.35
CA ASP A 615 -0.06 -36.55 5.36
C ASP A 615 -1.52 -36.69 5.82
N ASP A 616 -1.77 -37.32 6.98
CA ASP A 616 -3.11 -37.40 7.56
C ASP A 616 -3.58 -36.04 8.10
N PRO A 617 -4.91 -35.78 8.11
CA PRO A 617 -5.47 -34.58 8.71
C PRO A 617 -5.16 -34.53 10.21
N LEU A 618 -4.45 -33.47 10.60
CA LEU A 618 -4.14 -33.14 11.99
C LEU A 618 -5.35 -32.42 12.62
N TYR A 619 -5.90 -31.46 11.88
CA TYR A 619 -6.96 -30.62 12.39
C TYR A 619 -7.90 -30.01 11.39
N CYS A 620 -9.06 -29.61 11.90
CA CYS A 620 -10.05 -28.81 11.20
C CYS A 620 -10.41 -27.55 12.00
N ILE A 621 -10.16 -26.38 11.40
CA ILE A 621 -10.54 -25.08 11.96
C ILE A 621 -11.58 -24.42 11.07
N TYR A 622 -12.69 -23.99 11.66
CA TYR A 622 -13.76 -23.32 10.94
C TYR A 622 -13.49 -21.83 10.77
N THR A 623 -13.64 -21.35 9.54
CA THR A 623 -13.56 -19.93 9.17
C THR A 623 -14.90 -19.45 8.61
N SER A 624 -15.11 -18.13 8.57
CA SER A 624 -16.27 -17.51 7.90
C SER A 624 -16.29 -17.85 6.41
N GLY A 625 -17.48 -18.00 5.82
CA GLY A 625 -17.63 -18.39 4.41
C GLY A 625 -18.44 -17.37 3.61
N SER A 626 -17.99 -17.06 2.39
CA SER A 626 -18.67 -16.12 1.48
C SER A 626 -20.11 -16.48 1.12
N THR A 627 -20.51 -17.75 1.33
CA THR A 627 -21.88 -18.26 1.12
C THR A 627 -22.77 -18.17 2.37
N GLY A 628 -22.27 -17.56 3.45
CA GLY A 628 -22.97 -17.47 4.73
C GLY A 628 -22.83 -18.70 5.64
N LYS A 629 -22.15 -19.75 5.19
CA LYS A 629 -21.92 -20.98 5.97
C LYS A 629 -20.45 -21.12 6.38
N PRO A 630 -20.14 -21.51 7.63
CA PRO A 630 -18.79 -21.80 8.07
C PRO A 630 -18.12 -22.86 7.17
N LYS A 631 -16.82 -22.71 6.92
CA LYS A 631 -16.01 -23.67 6.15
C LYS A 631 -14.86 -24.20 7.01
N GLY A 632 -14.77 -25.52 7.13
CA GLY A 632 -13.71 -26.18 7.90
C GLY A 632 -12.45 -26.37 7.07
N VAL A 633 -11.33 -25.75 7.46
CA VAL A 633 -10.02 -25.89 6.80
C VAL A 633 -9.27 -27.06 7.43
N GLN A 634 -8.87 -28.05 6.63
CA GLN A 634 -8.15 -29.23 7.11
C GLN A 634 -6.64 -29.14 6.85
N LEU A 635 -5.83 -29.04 7.92
CA LEU A 635 -4.36 -29.06 7.83
C LEU A 635 -3.82 -30.46 8.15
N THR A 636 -2.67 -30.81 7.56
CA THR A 636 -1.96 -32.08 7.80
C THR A 636 -0.99 -31.98 8.97
N HIS A 637 -0.54 -33.14 9.48
CA HIS A 637 0.59 -33.19 10.42
C HIS A 637 1.85 -32.59 9.81
N ARG A 638 2.15 -32.84 8.53
CA ARG A 638 3.30 -32.33 7.77
C ARG A 638 3.31 -30.80 7.77
N GLY A 639 2.15 -30.18 7.52
CA GLY A 639 2.05 -28.72 7.48
C GLY A 639 2.44 -28.07 8.81
N LEU A 640 1.84 -28.51 9.93
CA LEU A 640 2.22 -27.95 11.22
C LEU A 640 3.64 -28.37 11.64
N ALA A 641 4.04 -29.64 11.44
CA ALA A 641 5.37 -30.11 11.80
C ALA A 641 6.48 -29.32 11.08
N ASN A 642 6.28 -28.95 9.81
CA ASN A 642 7.19 -28.09 9.06
C ASN A 642 7.42 -26.74 9.76
N LEU A 643 6.34 -26.07 10.16
CA LEU A 643 6.41 -24.81 10.90
C LEU A 643 7.15 -24.98 12.24
N LEU A 644 6.82 -26.02 13.00
CA LEU A 644 7.46 -26.29 14.29
C LEU A 644 8.97 -26.55 14.13
N GLN A 645 9.35 -27.33 13.13
CA GLN A 645 10.76 -27.64 12.85
C GLN A 645 11.53 -26.41 12.36
N TRP A 646 10.91 -25.56 11.53
CA TRP A 646 11.47 -24.26 11.18
C TRP A 646 11.70 -23.39 12.44
N GLN A 647 10.72 -23.32 13.35
CA GLN A 647 10.88 -22.57 14.61
C GLN A 647 11.99 -23.14 15.51
N LEU A 648 12.15 -24.47 15.55
CA LEU A 648 13.22 -25.13 16.30
C LEU A 648 14.63 -24.84 15.75
N GLN A 649 14.74 -24.40 14.50
CA GLN A 649 16.00 -23.96 13.88
C GLN A 649 16.17 -22.44 13.88
N HIS A 650 15.09 -21.68 14.07
CA HIS A 650 15.12 -20.23 14.11
C HIS A 650 16.01 -19.72 15.26
N GLU A 651 16.90 -18.77 14.98
CA GLU A 651 17.93 -18.29 15.91
C GLU A 651 17.40 -17.90 17.30
N ARG A 652 16.29 -17.16 17.33
CA ARG A 652 15.60 -16.69 18.55
C ARG A 652 14.52 -17.65 19.06
N LEU A 653 13.58 -18.06 18.20
CA LEU A 653 12.40 -18.82 18.60
C LEU A 653 12.69 -20.26 19.11
N ARG A 654 13.87 -20.82 18.79
CA ARG A 654 14.27 -22.17 19.21
C ARG A 654 14.43 -22.34 20.72
N ALA A 655 14.70 -21.27 21.46
CA ALA A 655 14.92 -21.35 22.89
C ALA A 655 13.61 -21.75 23.62
N PRO A 656 13.67 -22.65 24.62
CA PRO A 656 12.53 -22.91 25.50
C PRO A 656 12.13 -21.60 26.19
N ALA A 657 10.83 -21.34 26.27
CA ALA A 657 10.29 -20.12 26.85
C ALA A 657 9.02 -20.39 27.68
N ARG A 658 8.71 -19.49 28.60
CA ARG A 658 7.38 -19.38 29.21
C ARG A 658 6.44 -18.67 28.23
N THR A 659 5.62 -19.44 27.53
CA THR A 659 4.68 -18.95 26.52
C THR A 659 3.29 -18.78 27.12
N LEU A 660 2.69 -17.59 26.97
CA LEU A 660 1.29 -17.38 27.33
C LEU A 660 0.37 -17.99 26.26
N GLN A 661 -0.61 -18.78 26.68
CA GLN A 661 -1.68 -19.27 25.80
C GLN A 661 -2.77 -18.19 25.71
N PHE A 662 -2.70 -17.33 24.69
CA PHE A 662 -3.59 -16.18 24.54
C PHE A 662 -4.67 -16.40 23.48
N ALA A 663 -4.33 -17.03 22.35
CA ALA A 663 -5.26 -17.23 21.24
C ALA A 663 -6.50 -18.04 21.68
N SER A 664 -7.65 -17.83 21.02
CA SER A 664 -8.78 -18.76 21.20
C SER A 664 -8.40 -20.11 20.60
N PHE A 665 -8.88 -21.20 21.20
CA PHE A 665 -8.60 -22.55 20.70
C PHE A 665 -9.22 -22.80 19.31
N SER A 666 -10.20 -21.99 18.89
CA SER A 666 -10.76 -22.02 17.54
C SER A 666 -9.92 -21.26 16.50
N PHE A 667 -8.72 -20.81 16.86
CA PHE A 667 -7.75 -20.22 15.95
C PHE A 667 -6.54 -21.11 15.77
N ASP A 668 -6.03 -21.08 14.55
CA ASP A 668 -4.81 -21.79 14.14
C ASP A 668 -3.61 -21.40 15.00
N VAL A 669 -3.43 -20.11 15.33
CA VAL A 669 -2.34 -19.63 16.20
C VAL A 669 -2.28 -20.35 17.56
N SER A 670 -3.41 -20.82 18.11
CA SER A 670 -3.38 -21.57 19.38
C SER A 670 -2.62 -22.90 19.26
N PHE A 671 -2.58 -23.50 18.08
CA PHE A 671 -1.79 -24.70 17.78
C PHE A 671 -0.31 -24.38 17.76
N GLN A 672 0.06 -23.22 17.25
CA GLN A 672 1.42 -22.74 17.33
C GLN A 672 1.84 -22.56 18.80
N GLU A 673 1.04 -21.85 19.62
CA GLU A 673 1.30 -21.66 21.05
C GLU A 673 1.54 -22.99 21.79
N LEU A 674 0.63 -23.95 21.61
CA LEU A 674 0.69 -25.27 22.25
C LEU A 674 1.92 -26.06 21.80
N PHE A 675 2.01 -26.32 20.50
CA PHE A 675 2.94 -27.31 19.98
C PHE A 675 4.35 -26.76 19.78
N SER A 676 4.55 -25.46 19.52
CA SER A 676 5.91 -24.89 19.49
C SER A 676 6.54 -24.91 20.88
N THR A 677 5.75 -24.59 21.91
CA THR A 677 6.19 -24.64 23.31
C THR A 677 6.51 -26.06 23.72
N TRP A 678 5.65 -27.03 23.37
CA TRP A 678 5.89 -28.42 23.75
C TRP A 678 6.99 -29.10 22.94
N SER A 679 7.25 -28.70 21.70
CA SER A 679 8.33 -29.28 20.89
C SER A 679 9.73 -28.77 21.28
N ASN A 680 9.84 -27.59 21.92
CA ASN A 680 11.13 -27.00 22.31
C ASN A 680 11.50 -27.15 23.79
N GLY A 681 10.59 -27.62 24.66
CA GLY A 681 10.85 -27.81 26.08
C GLY A 681 10.35 -26.68 26.98
N GLY A 682 9.58 -25.73 26.44
CA GLY A 682 9.03 -24.59 27.17
C GLY A 682 7.85 -24.93 28.08
N THR A 683 7.36 -23.91 28.78
CA THR A 683 6.17 -24.02 29.64
C THR A 683 5.03 -23.23 29.03
N LEU A 684 3.90 -23.89 28.78
CA LEU A 684 2.67 -23.22 28.36
C LEU A 684 1.92 -22.70 29.60
N VAL A 685 1.83 -21.39 29.71
CA VAL A 685 1.10 -20.72 30.79
C VAL A 685 -0.30 -20.37 30.30
N MET A 686 -1.29 -21.08 30.83
CA MET A 686 -2.70 -20.87 30.50
C MET A 686 -3.32 -19.87 31.45
N ILE A 687 -4.23 -19.04 30.94
CA ILE A 687 -4.99 -18.04 31.71
C ILE A 687 -6.48 -18.27 31.53
N ASP A 688 -7.30 -17.81 32.47
CA ASP A 688 -8.75 -17.81 32.27
C ASP A 688 -9.18 -16.62 31.38
N GLU A 689 -10.44 -16.64 30.95
CA GLU A 689 -10.98 -15.59 30.08
C GLU A 689 -11.15 -14.24 30.79
N GLU A 690 -11.34 -14.24 32.12
CA GLU A 690 -11.51 -13.01 32.90
C GLU A 690 -10.18 -12.24 32.96
N LEU A 691 -9.06 -12.94 33.18
CA LEU A 691 -7.71 -12.39 33.13
C LEU A 691 -7.30 -11.97 31.71
N ARG A 692 -7.67 -12.75 30.68
CA ARG A 692 -7.33 -12.41 29.28
C ARG A 692 -7.93 -11.06 28.85
N GLN A 693 -9.13 -10.75 29.32
CA GLN A 693 -9.84 -9.52 28.94
C GLN A 693 -9.44 -8.31 29.78
N ASP A 694 -9.02 -8.50 31.04
CA ASP A 694 -8.55 -7.43 31.93
C ASP A 694 -7.06 -7.12 31.68
N LEU A 695 -6.77 -6.22 30.74
CA LEU A 695 -5.42 -5.84 30.33
C LEU A 695 -4.51 -5.37 31.47
N THR A 696 -5.04 -4.67 32.47
CA THR A 696 -4.23 -4.22 33.61
C THR A 696 -3.82 -5.41 34.48
N ALA A 697 -4.77 -6.31 34.76
CA ALA A 697 -4.47 -7.55 35.47
C ALA A 697 -3.53 -8.45 34.65
N LEU A 698 -3.72 -8.52 33.32
CA LEU A 698 -2.88 -9.26 32.40
C LEU A 698 -1.45 -8.72 32.34
N ALA A 699 -1.27 -7.40 32.29
CA ALA A 699 0.04 -6.76 32.35
C ALA A 699 0.78 -7.11 33.66
N GLY A 700 0.06 -7.02 34.80
CA GLY A 700 0.60 -7.46 36.09
C GLY A 700 0.97 -8.95 36.11
N PHE A 701 0.15 -9.80 35.49
CA PHE A 701 0.41 -11.24 35.36
C PHE A 701 1.63 -11.53 34.46
N ILE A 702 1.77 -10.86 33.31
CA ILE A 702 2.91 -11.01 32.40
C ILE A 702 4.23 -10.76 33.14
N ALA A 703 4.29 -9.71 33.96
CA ALA A 703 5.45 -9.40 34.78
C ALA A 703 5.65 -10.42 35.93
N ALA A 704 4.61 -10.68 36.72
CA ALA A 704 4.69 -11.53 37.91
C ALA A 704 5.05 -12.99 37.57
N ASP A 705 4.45 -13.54 36.51
CA ASP A 705 4.63 -14.92 36.08
C ASP A 705 5.82 -15.08 35.11
N ARG A 706 6.56 -13.98 34.88
CA ARG A 706 7.74 -13.88 34.02
C ARG A 706 7.51 -14.48 32.64
N ILE A 707 6.44 -14.05 31.97
CA ILE A 707 6.13 -14.47 30.60
C ILE A 707 7.23 -13.97 29.66
N GLU A 708 7.71 -14.87 28.80
CA GLU A 708 8.83 -14.61 27.89
C GLU A 708 8.38 -14.54 26.43
N ARG A 709 7.30 -15.26 26.08
CA ARG A 709 6.78 -15.32 24.72
C ARG A 709 5.28 -15.08 24.65
N LEU A 710 4.88 -14.24 23.69
CA LEU A 710 3.49 -13.94 23.37
C LEU A 710 3.21 -14.19 21.89
N TYR A 711 2.02 -14.72 21.58
CA TYR A 711 1.47 -14.78 20.23
C TYR A 711 0.18 -13.97 20.21
N LEU A 712 0.11 -12.91 19.40
CA LEU A 712 -0.97 -11.93 19.46
C LEU A 712 -1.42 -11.49 18.06
N PRO A 713 -2.73 -11.33 17.82
CA PRO A 713 -3.16 -10.47 16.72
C PRO A 713 -2.77 -9.01 17.00
N TYR A 714 -2.55 -8.22 15.96
CA TYR A 714 -2.14 -6.82 16.11
C TYR A 714 -3.14 -6.03 16.98
N ALA A 715 -4.45 -6.21 16.77
CA ALA A 715 -5.51 -5.59 17.57
C ALA A 715 -5.43 -5.90 19.09
N ALA A 716 -4.82 -7.03 19.49
CA ALA A 716 -4.57 -7.33 20.91
C ALA A 716 -3.20 -6.80 21.36
N PHE A 717 -2.19 -6.84 20.49
CA PHE A 717 -0.85 -6.40 20.81
C PHE A 717 -0.77 -4.91 21.13
N GLN A 718 -1.35 -4.04 20.29
CA GLN A 718 -1.29 -2.59 20.49
C GLN A 718 -1.76 -2.14 21.89
N PRO A 719 -2.96 -2.53 22.38
CA PRO A 719 -3.39 -2.11 23.70
C PRO A 719 -2.66 -2.79 24.86
N ILE A 720 -2.16 -4.01 24.67
CA ILE A 720 -1.29 -4.66 25.66
C ILE A 720 0.01 -3.86 25.77
N ALA A 721 0.60 -3.44 24.65
CA ALA A 721 1.81 -2.60 24.63
C ALA A 721 1.57 -1.25 25.32
N GLU A 722 0.46 -0.56 25.01
CA GLU A 722 0.03 0.67 25.70
C GLU A 722 -0.04 0.45 27.23
N THR A 723 -0.68 -0.64 27.65
CA THR A 723 -0.86 -0.95 29.07
C THR A 723 0.47 -1.25 29.76
N LEU A 724 1.31 -2.10 29.17
CA LEU A 724 2.64 -2.45 29.71
C LEU A 724 3.52 -1.20 29.88
N VAL A 725 3.55 -0.31 28.89
CA VAL A 725 4.28 0.96 28.97
C VAL A 725 3.71 1.86 30.06
N SER A 726 2.38 2.03 30.12
CA SER A 726 1.73 2.92 31.09
C SER A 726 1.95 2.47 32.55
N THR A 727 1.98 1.15 32.78
CA THR A 727 2.19 0.57 34.11
C THR A 727 3.66 0.50 34.52
N GLY A 728 4.60 0.63 33.57
CA GLY A 728 6.02 0.40 33.80
C GLY A 728 6.33 -1.02 34.28
N ALA A 729 5.57 -2.01 33.81
CA ALA A 729 5.69 -3.40 34.26
C ALA A 729 7.06 -3.99 33.90
N ASP A 730 7.79 -4.52 34.89
CA ASP A 730 9.08 -5.19 34.69
C ASP A 730 8.86 -6.58 34.05
N CYS A 731 8.92 -6.63 32.72
CA CYS A 731 8.57 -7.81 31.93
C CYS A 731 9.81 -8.62 31.54
N ALA A 732 9.67 -9.95 31.56
CA ALA A 732 10.68 -10.88 31.06
C ALA A 732 10.54 -11.21 29.56
N LEU A 733 9.76 -10.40 28.82
CA LEU A 733 9.43 -10.65 27.42
C LEU A 733 10.69 -10.65 26.55
N GLN A 734 10.83 -11.70 25.74
CA GLN A 734 11.94 -11.91 24.81
C GLN A 734 11.46 -11.92 23.35
N ASP A 735 10.31 -12.55 23.09
CA ASP A 735 9.75 -12.69 21.75
C ASP A 735 8.26 -12.34 21.77
N ILE A 736 7.87 -11.35 20.97
CA ILE A 736 6.46 -11.03 20.70
C ILE A 736 6.19 -11.39 19.25
N VAL A 737 5.35 -12.40 19.03
CA VAL A 737 4.94 -12.85 17.70
C VAL A 737 3.58 -12.25 17.37
N VAL A 738 3.52 -11.51 16.27
CA VAL A 738 2.29 -10.90 15.75
C VAL A 738 1.88 -11.55 14.44
N ALA A 739 0.62 -11.96 14.32
CA ALA A 739 0.06 -12.56 13.11
C ALA A 739 -1.44 -12.27 12.96
N GLY A 740 -2.02 -12.56 11.79
CA GLY A 740 -3.46 -12.46 11.55
C GLY A 740 -3.96 -11.09 11.07
N GLU A 741 -3.23 -10.00 11.36
CA GLU A 741 -3.51 -8.63 10.89
C GLU A 741 -2.23 -7.93 10.41
N GLN A 742 -2.37 -6.86 9.63
CA GLN A 742 -1.23 -6.03 9.24
C GLN A 742 -0.62 -5.39 10.49
N LEU A 743 0.65 -5.71 10.75
CA LEU A 743 1.41 -5.09 11.84
C LEU A 743 1.62 -3.59 11.55
N GLN A 744 1.37 -2.76 12.56
CA GLN A 744 1.74 -1.35 12.54
C GLN A 744 2.62 -1.01 13.76
N VAL A 745 3.79 -0.44 13.51
CA VAL A 745 4.74 -0.07 14.56
C VAL A 745 4.41 1.33 15.07
N SER A 746 3.46 1.37 16.01
CA SER A 746 2.98 2.59 16.66
C SER A 746 4.01 3.16 17.65
N PRO A 747 3.87 4.43 18.09
CA PRO A 747 4.73 5.01 19.13
C PRO A 747 4.77 4.19 20.42
N GLU A 748 3.66 3.58 20.83
CA GLU A 748 3.55 2.74 22.02
C GLU A 748 4.32 1.42 21.86
N VAL A 749 4.27 0.83 20.67
CA VAL A 749 5.09 -0.34 20.33
C VAL A 749 6.57 0.00 20.42
N ARG A 750 6.99 1.15 19.85
CA ARG A 750 8.39 1.61 19.94
C ARG A 750 8.80 1.86 21.40
N ALA A 751 7.94 2.49 22.19
CA ALA A 751 8.18 2.74 23.60
C ALA A 751 8.34 1.44 24.40
N LEU A 752 7.50 0.43 24.14
CA LEU A 752 7.63 -0.88 24.78
C LEU A 752 9.00 -1.51 24.48
N PHE A 753 9.40 -1.56 23.20
CA PHE A 753 10.68 -2.16 22.83
C PHE A 753 11.90 -1.33 23.25
N ALA A 754 11.75 -0.02 23.46
CA ALA A 754 12.79 0.79 24.11
C ALA A 754 13.04 0.37 25.57
N THR A 755 12.00 -0.13 26.27
CA THR A 755 12.15 -0.71 27.62
C THR A 755 12.63 -2.18 27.61
N LEU A 756 12.54 -2.84 26.45
CA LEU A 756 12.91 -4.25 26.25
C LEU A 756 13.95 -4.41 25.12
N PRO A 757 15.16 -3.83 25.24
CA PRO A 757 16.13 -3.75 24.14
C PRO A 757 16.67 -5.12 23.69
N ALA A 758 16.51 -6.16 24.52
CA ALA A 758 16.88 -7.53 24.18
C ALA A 758 15.75 -8.31 23.49
N ALA A 759 14.52 -7.80 23.48
CA ALA A 759 13.37 -8.48 22.89
C ALA A 759 13.31 -8.28 21.37
N ALA A 760 12.57 -9.16 20.70
CA ALA A 760 12.28 -9.05 19.27
C ALA A 760 10.78 -9.09 18.99
N LEU A 761 10.38 -8.37 17.93
CA LEU A 761 9.03 -8.38 17.38
C LEU A 761 9.05 -9.21 16.09
N HIS A 762 8.28 -10.29 16.04
CA HIS A 762 8.18 -11.15 14.88
C HIS A 762 6.86 -10.88 14.15
N ASN A 763 6.93 -10.44 12.90
CA ASN A 763 5.76 -10.34 12.02
C ASN A 763 5.62 -11.64 11.25
N GLN A 764 4.59 -12.42 11.52
CA GLN A 764 4.30 -13.67 10.84
C GLN A 764 3.02 -13.53 10.02
N TYR A 765 3.02 -14.09 8.83
CA TYR A 765 1.87 -14.05 7.94
C TYR A 765 1.52 -15.42 7.44
N GLY A 766 0.21 -15.65 7.35
CA GLY A 766 -0.34 -16.86 6.79
C GLY A 766 -1.85 -16.98 6.99
N PRO A 767 -2.62 -17.32 5.94
CA PRO A 767 -4.03 -17.67 6.08
C PRO A 767 -4.20 -19.07 6.70
N SER A 768 -5.38 -19.39 7.22
CA SER A 768 -5.63 -20.70 7.86
C SER A 768 -5.44 -21.88 6.92
N GLU A 769 -5.58 -21.67 5.60
CA GLU A 769 -5.31 -22.66 4.55
C GLU A 769 -3.83 -23.02 4.39
N THR A 770 -2.92 -22.30 5.04
CA THR A 770 -1.49 -22.61 5.06
C THR A 770 -0.83 -22.48 6.43
N HIS A 771 -1.51 -21.89 7.41
CA HIS A 771 -0.86 -21.35 8.60
C HIS A 771 0.26 -20.36 8.19
N VAL A 772 1.21 -20.08 9.09
CA VAL A 772 2.34 -19.15 8.91
C VAL A 772 3.29 -19.60 7.80
N VAL A 773 3.33 -18.86 6.70
CA VAL A 773 4.14 -19.13 5.50
C VAL A 773 5.28 -18.14 5.29
N THR A 774 5.20 -16.95 5.90
CA THR A 774 6.28 -15.96 5.87
C THR A 774 6.54 -15.38 7.25
N ALA A 775 7.77 -14.91 7.49
CA ALA A 775 8.15 -14.29 8.74
C ALA A 775 9.22 -13.19 8.55
N LEU A 776 9.10 -12.13 9.35
CA LEU A 776 10.11 -11.08 9.54
C LEU A 776 10.42 -10.92 11.03
N THR A 777 11.68 -10.74 11.39
CA THR A 777 12.09 -10.40 12.76
C THR A 777 12.60 -8.96 12.81
N LEU A 778 11.91 -8.12 13.57
CA LEU A 778 12.35 -6.77 13.92
C LEU A 778 13.08 -6.84 15.27
N SER A 779 14.33 -6.39 15.28
CA SER A 779 15.20 -6.36 16.46
C SER A 779 16.11 -5.13 16.40
N GLY A 780 16.85 -4.86 17.47
CA GLY A 780 17.69 -3.67 17.58
C GLY A 780 16.91 -2.41 17.95
N ASP A 781 17.32 -1.26 17.43
CA ASP A 781 16.72 0.03 17.77
C ASP A 781 15.31 0.16 17.16
N ALA A 782 14.29 0.10 18.02
CA ALA A 782 12.89 0.22 17.63
C ALA A 782 12.55 1.59 17.02
N ALA A 783 13.37 2.63 17.19
CA ALA A 783 13.19 3.91 16.50
C ALA A 783 13.39 3.79 14.98
N MET A 784 14.18 2.82 14.52
CA MET A 784 14.54 2.62 13.11
C MET A 784 13.59 1.67 12.36
N TRP A 785 12.65 1.03 13.05
CA TRP A 785 11.73 0.09 12.40
C TRP A 785 10.75 0.82 11.46
N PRO A 786 10.39 0.23 10.31
CA PRO A 786 9.37 0.79 9.43
C PRO A 786 8.00 0.82 10.14
N ALA A 787 7.17 1.82 9.82
CA ALA A 787 5.83 1.94 10.38
C ALA A 787 4.91 0.77 9.96
N LEU A 788 5.02 0.35 8.70
CA LEU A 788 4.33 -0.81 8.12
C LEU A 788 5.38 -1.80 7.63
N PRO A 789 5.90 -2.68 8.51
CA PRO A 789 6.86 -3.69 8.11
C PRO A 789 6.26 -4.66 7.10
N SER A 790 7.12 -5.18 6.22
CA SER A 790 6.81 -6.27 5.30
C SER A 790 6.38 -7.52 6.08
N ILE A 791 5.75 -8.48 5.39
CA ILE A 791 5.44 -9.82 5.93
C ILE A 791 6.64 -10.78 5.87
N GLY A 792 7.81 -10.29 5.41
CA GLY A 792 9.08 -10.98 5.48
C GLY A 792 9.31 -12.00 4.37
N PHE A 793 10.05 -13.05 4.71
CA PHE A 793 10.52 -14.08 3.78
C PHE A 793 9.71 -15.37 3.91
N PRO A 794 9.58 -16.19 2.85
CA PRO A 794 9.00 -17.51 2.97
C PRO A 794 9.76 -18.38 3.98
N VAL A 795 9.03 -19.13 4.81
CA VAL A 795 9.61 -20.08 5.77
C VAL A 795 10.05 -21.37 5.07
N ALA A 796 10.64 -22.32 5.82
CA ALA A 796 11.11 -23.58 5.25
C ALA A 796 10.02 -24.31 4.45
N ASN A 797 10.43 -24.94 3.34
CA ASN A 797 9.58 -25.74 2.45
C ASN A 797 8.31 -25.03 1.99
N THR A 798 8.37 -23.71 1.87
CA THR A 798 7.26 -22.84 1.47
C THR A 798 7.68 -21.96 0.31
N ARG A 799 6.81 -21.86 -0.69
CA ARG A 799 7.01 -21.03 -1.87
C ARG A 799 5.86 -20.04 -1.97
N CYS A 800 6.21 -18.79 -2.24
CA CYS A 800 5.27 -17.70 -2.44
C CYS A 800 5.41 -17.19 -3.88
N TYR A 801 4.29 -16.92 -4.54
CA TYR A 801 4.27 -16.35 -5.88
C TYR A 801 3.36 -15.12 -5.89
N VAL A 802 3.85 -14.02 -6.47
CA VAL A 802 3.03 -12.83 -6.75
C VAL A 802 2.69 -12.91 -8.23
N LEU A 803 1.42 -13.16 -8.54
CA LEU A 803 0.94 -13.44 -9.89
C LEU A 803 -0.04 -12.38 -10.38
N ASP A 804 -0.09 -12.19 -11.70
CA ASP A 804 -1.16 -11.44 -12.36
C ASP A 804 -2.44 -12.28 -12.53
N GLU A 805 -3.48 -11.69 -13.12
CA GLU A 805 -4.77 -12.36 -13.34
C GLU A 805 -4.70 -13.59 -14.25
N ARG A 806 -3.59 -13.75 -15.00
CA ARG A 806 -3.36 -14.89 -15.89
C ARG A 806 -2.52 -15.99 -15.24
N GLY A 807 -2.05 -15.77 -14.02
CA GLY A 807 -1.15 -16.68 -13.31
C GLY A 807 0.30 -16.55 -13.73
N GLU A 808 0.71 -15.45 -14.39
CA GLU A 808 2.12 -15.20 -14.70
C GLU A 808 2.82 -14.47 -13.54
N PRO A 809 4.09 -14.79 -13.26
CA PRO A 809 4.83 -14.15 -12.18
C PRO A 809 5.09 -12.68 -12.47
N LEU A 810 4.90 -11.85 -11.46
CA LEU A 810 5.13 -10.41 -11.55
C LEU A 810 6.56 -10.02 -11.11
N PRO A 811 7.14 -8.96 -11.72
CA PRO A 811 8.45 -8.47 -11.32
C PRO A 811 8.46 -7.84 -9.91
N VAL A 812 9.68 -7.68 -9.37
CA VAL A 812 9.92 -6.90 -8.15
C VAL A 812 9.30 -5.50 -8.27
N GLY A 813 8.61 -5.09 -7.21
CA GLY A 813 7.93 -3.80 -7.09
C GLY A 813 6.49 -3.77 -7.61
N ILE A 814 6.06 -4.77 -8.40
CA ILE A 814 4.72 -4.77 -9.01
C ILE A 814 3.73 -5.55 -8.14
N PRO A 815 2.60 -4.92 -7.72
CA PRO A 815 1.53 -5.59 -6.98
C PRO A 815 0.83 -6.67 -7.80
N GLY A 816 0.60 -7.83 -7.18
CA GLY A 816 -0.25 -8.89 -7.71
C GLY A 816 -0.96 -9.66 -6.62
N GLU A 817 -1.63 -10.74 -7.00
CA GLU A 817 -2.24 -11.67 -6.05
C GLU A 817 -1.20 -12.67 -5.52
N LEU A 818 -1.23 -12.92 -4.21
CA LEU A 818 -0.32 -13.85 -3.55
C LEU A 818 -0.84 -15.30 -3.64
N TYR A 819 0.02 -16.21 -4.06
CA TYR A 819 -0.21 -17.64 -4.11
C TYR A 819 0.83 -18.36 -3.25
N LEU A 820 0.41 -19.42 -2.57
CA LEU A 820 1.23 -20.14 -1.58
C LEU A 820 1.31 -21.62 -1.92
N ALA A 821 2.51 -22.17 -2.00
CA ALA A 821 2.77 -23.58 -2.29
C ALA A 821 3.74 -24.21 -1.29
N GLY A 822 3.79 -25.55 -1.24
CA GLY A 822 4.72 -26.32 -0.43
C GLY A 822 4.06 -27.08 0.73
N ALA A 823 4.89 -27.48 1.71
CA ALA A 823 4.52 -28.47 2.74
C ALA A 823 3.34 -28.05 3.63
N GLN A 824 3.09 -26.74 3.70
CA GLN A 824 2.10 -26.14 4.57
C GLN A 824 0.71 -25.97 3.94
N VAL A 825 0.54 -26.25 2.66
CA VAL A 825 -0.78 -26.13 2.01
C VAL A 825 -1.76 -27.15 2.60
N ALA A 826 -2.89 -26.66 3.11
CA ALA A 826 -3.97 -27.47 3.65
C ALA A 826 -4.50 -28.49 2.65
N ILE A 827 -5.10 -29.57 3.16
CA ILE A 827 -5.84 -30.56 2.35
C ILE A 827 -6.97 -29.86 1.59
N GLY A 828 -7.59 -28.87 2.21
CA GLY A 828 -8.64 -28.05 1.63
C GLY A 828 -9.77 -27.77 2.61
N TYR A 829 -10.89 -27.31 2.08
CA TYR A 829 -12.14 -27.15 2.80
C TYR A 829 -12.91 -28.47 2.86
N LEU A 830 -13.28 -28.88 4.08
CA LEU A 830 -14.01 -30.12 4.36
C LEU A 830 -15.34 -30.15 3.61
N GLY A 831 -15.55 -31.17 2.77
CA GLY A 831 -16.82 -31.37 2.06
C GLY A 831 -17.17 -30.27 1.04
N ARG A 832 -16.19 -29.53 0.49
CA ARG A 832 -16.41 -28.45 -0.49
C ARG A 832 -15.56 -28.63 -1.77
N PRO A 833 -15.85 -29.62 -2.63
CA PRO A 833 -15.00 -29.95 -3.79
C PRO A 833 -14.91 -28.84 -4.84
N GLU A 834 -15.96 -28.05 -5.05
CA GLU A 834 -15.97 -26.95 -6.02
C GLU A 834 -15.08 -25.80 -5.55
N LEU A 835 -15.25 -25.34 -4.30
CA LEU A 835 -14.40 -24.31 -3.69
C LEU A 835 -12.93 -24.78 -3.60
N ASN A 836 -12.69 -26.07 -3.34
CA ASN A 836 -11.34 -26.61 -3.34
C ASN A 836 -10.68 -26.52 -4.73
N ARG A 837 -11.43 -26.78 -5.81
CA ARG A 837 -10.91 -26.67 -7.17
C ARG A 837 -10.62 -25.22 -7.56
N GLU A 838 -11.39 -24.27 -7.03
CA GLU A 838 -11.18 -22.84 -7.25
C GLU A 838 -9.97 -22.30 -6.48
N LYS A 839 -9.83 -22.67 -5.20
CA LYS A 839 -8.83 -22.07 -4.29
C LYS A 839 -7.52 -22.85 -4.19
N PHE A 840 -7.52 -24.15 -4.45
CA PHE A 840 -6.32 -24.99 -4.42
C PHE A 840 -6.01 -25.49 -5.83
N THR A 841 -5.25 -24.70 -6.57
CA THR A 841 -4.87 -24.94 -7.96
C THR A 841 -3.54 -25.70 -8.06
N THR A 842 -3.16 -26.11 -9.27
CA THR A 842 -1.82 -26.66 -9.54
C THR A 842 -0.78 -25.55 -9.57
N ASP A 843 0.39 -25.77 -8.97
CA ASP A 843 1.57 -24.92 -9.05
C ASP A 843 2.31 -25.17 -10.39
N PRO A 844 2.26 -24.23 -11.36
CA PRO A 844 2.91 -24.41 -12.66
C PRO A 844 4.43 -24.16 -12.62
N PHE A 845 4.98 -23.76 -11.46
CA PHE A 845 6.39 -23.42 -11.29
C PHE A 845 7.16 -24.46 -10.49
N GLY A 846 6.46 -25.23 -9.66
CA GLY A 846 6.95 -26.39 -8.93
C GLY A 846 6.78 -27.71 -9.68
N ALA A 847 6.96 -28.83 -8.97
CA ALA A 847 6.79 -30.19 -9.50
C ALA A 847 5.31 -30.61 -9.58
N ASP A 848 4.44 -29.75 -10.16
CA ASP A 848 2.98 -29.92 -10.24
C ASP A 848 2.30 -30.17 -8.87
N GLU A 849 2.87 -29.58 -7.81
CA GLU A 849 2.29 -29.58 -6.47
C GLU A 849 1.03 -28.69 -6.39
N ARG A 850 0.33 -28.70 -5.26
CA ARG A 850 -0.80 -27.79 -5.05
C ARG A 850 -0.33 -26.42 -4.55
N MET A 851 -0.95 -25.37 -5.07
CA MET A 851 -0.85 -24.01 -4.54
C MET A 851 -2.22 -23.49 -4.09
N TYR A 852 -2.23 -22.64 -3.07
CA TYR A 852 -3.41 -21.96 -2.54
C TYR A 852 -3.45 -20.50 -3.03
N ARG A 853 -4.59 -20.12 -3.61
CA ARG A 853 -4.91 -18.76 -4.04
C ARG A 853 -5.48 -17.95 -2.87
N THR A 854 -4.73 -16.98 -2.38
CA THR A 854 -5.05 -16.31 -1.10
C THR A 854 -6.14 -15.25 -1.18
N GLY A 855 -6.29 -14.58 -2.34
CA GLY A 855 -7.04 -13.33 -2.47
C GLY A 855 -6.34 -12.10 -1.86
N ASP A 856 -5.12 -12.24 -1.34
CA ASP A 856 -4.33 -11.15 -0.78
C ASP A 856 -3.47 -10.49 -1.87
N ARG A 857 -3.36 -9.15 -1.84
CA ARG A 857 -2.46 -8.38 -2.72
C ARG A 857 -1.12 -8.19 -2.05
N ALA A 858 -0.05 -8.47 -2.76
CA ALA A 858 1.32 -8.33 -2.29
C ALA A 858 2.27 -7.92 -3.42
N ARG A 859 3.49 -7.52 -3.07
CA ARG A 859 4.60 -7.36 -4.03
C ARG A 859 5.91 -7.84 -3.45
N TRP A 860 6.82 -8.28 -4.31
CA TRP A 860 8.21 -8.54 -3.95
C TRP A 860 8.98 -7.24 -3.80
N LEU A 861 9.75 -7.14 -2.71
CA LEU A 861 10.81 -6.16 -2.53
C LEU A 861 12.12 -6.68 -3.13
N ALA A 862 13.07 -5.76 -3.37
CA ALA A 862 14.32 -6.08 -4.08
C ALA A 862 15.21 -7.10 -3.33
N ASP A 863 15.08 -7.18 -2.02
CA ASP A 863 15.81 -8.09 -1.15
C ASP A 863 15.13 -9.46 -0.98
N GLY A 864 13.96 -9.67 -1.60
CA GLY A 864 13.19 -10.90 -1.48
C GLY A 864 12.22 -10.94 -0.30
N GLN A 865 11.97 -9.81 0.36
CA GLN A 865 10.84 -9.71 1.29
C GLN A 865 9.52 -9.52 0.52
N LEU A 866 8.41 -9.98 1.12
CA LEU A 866 7.06 -9.72 0.64
C LEU A 866 6.42 -8.57 1.41
N GLU A 867 5.92 -7.58 0.68
CA GLU A 867 5.09 -6.52 1.25
C GLU A 867 3.61 -6.83 1.01
N PHE A 868 2.80 -6.76 2.08
CA PHE A 868 1.35 -6.93 2.01
C PHE A 868 0.66 -5.60 1.71
N LEU A 869 -0.22 -5.58 0.71
CA LEU A 869 -0.87 -4.38 0.19
C LEU A 869 -2.39 -4.37 0.42
N GLY A 870 -2.94 -5.39 1.08
CA GLY A 870 -4.37 -5.52 1.34
C GLY A 870 -4.97 -6.76 0.68
N ARG A 871 -6.29 -6.76 0.49
CA ARG A 871 -7.03 -7.84 -0.19
C ARG A 871 -7.53 -7.40 -1.56
N ALA A 872 -7.58 -8.35 -2.49
CA ALA A 872 -8.19 -8.17 -3.80
C ALA A 872 -9.71 -8.40 -3.75
N ASP A 873 -10.20 -9.10 -2.72
CA ASP A 873 -11.62 -9.37 -2.50
C ASP A 873 -12.20 -8.54 -1.34
N ASP A 874 -13.50 -8.69 -1.08
CA ASP A 874 -14.24 -7.94 -0.06
C ASP A 874 -13.97 -8.46 1.37
N GLN A 875 -13.11 -9.47 1.56
CA GLN A 875 -12.88 -10.02 2.89
C GLN A 875 -12.14 -9.01 3.77
N ILE A 876 -12.49 -9.02 5.06
CA ILE A 876 -11.90 -8.08 6.02
C ILE A 876 -11.22 -8.86 7.15
N LYS A 877 -10.13 -8.29 7.66
CA LYS A 877 -9.50 -8.70 8.92
C LYS A 877 -10.01 -7.75 10.01
N TRP A 878 -10.75 -8.29 10.97
CA TRP A 878 -11.39 -7.51 12.03
C TRP A 878 -11.13 -8.15 13.40
N ARG A 879 -10.37 -7.46 14.25
CA ARG A 879 -10.00 -7.90 15.62
C ARG A 879 -9.25 -9.24 15.65
N GLY A 880 -8.45 -9.50 14.63
CA GLY A 880 -7.73 -10.76 14.41
C GLY A 880 -8.55 -11.85 13.73
N PHE A 881 -9.85 -11.64 13.49
CA PHE A 881 -10.73 -12.60 12.81
C PHE A 881 -10.77 -12.31 11.31
N ARG A 882 -10.75 -13.37 10.49
CA ARG A 882 -11.18 -13.30 9.10
C ARG A 882 -12.70 -13.22 9.09
N VAL A 883 -13.24 -12.17 8.50
CA VAL A 883 -14.69 -11.92 8.38
C VAL A 883 -15.02 -11.77 6.90
N GLU A 884 -16.03 -12.50 6.46
CA GLU A 884 -16.63 -12.36 5.14
C GLU A 884 -17.85 -11.45 5.28
N PRO A 885 -17.82 -10.20 4.76
CA PRO A 885 -18.99 -9.33 4.86
C PRO A 885 -20.25 -9.97 4.26
N GLY A 886 -20.09 -10.77 3.20
CA GLY A 886 -21.16 -11.55 2.58
C GLY A 886 -21.91 -12.47 3.54
N GLU A 887 -21.26 -13.02 4.58
CA GLU A 887 -21.94 -13.85 5.60
C GLU A 887 -22.90 -13.01 6.45
N ILE A 888 -22.53 -11.77 6.74
CA ILE A 888 -23.34 -10.82 7.50
C ILE A 888 -24.45 -10.26 6.61
N GLU A 889 -24.12 -9.91 5.36
CA GLU A 889 -25.07 -9.45 4.35
C GLU A 889 -26.16 -10.49 4.09
N ALA A 890 -25.80 -11.77 3.96
CA ALA A 890 -26.76 -12.86 3.82
C ALA A 890 -27.68 -12.98 5.04
N ALA A 891 -27.11 -12.99 6.26
CA ALA A 891 -27.90 -13.05 7.49
C ALA A 891 -28.85 -11.84 7.66
N LEU A 892 -28.43 -10.66 7.20
CA LEU A 892 -29.27 -9.45 7.19
C LEU A 892 -30.40 -9.53 6.16
N THR A 893 -30.11 -10.05 4.97
CA THR A 893 -31.09 -10.17 3.87
C THR A 893 -32.15 -11.25 4.14
N GLU A 894 -31.90 -12.18 5.05
CA GLU A 894 -32.90 -13.14 5.56
C GLU A 894 -33.96 -12.50 6.49
N ILE A 895 -33.78 -11.25 6.91
CA ILE A 895 -34.74 -10.56 7.78
C ILE A 895 -35.75 -9.80 6.91
N ASP A 896 -37.05 -10.09 7.08
CA ASP A 896 -38.16 -9.58 6.24
C ASP A 896 -38.16 -8.05 6.02
N SER A 897 -37.61 -7.26 6.94
CA SER A 897 -37.54 -5.80 6.83
C SER A 897 -36.42 -5.27 5.94
N VAL A 898 -35.51 -6.11 5.44
CA VAL A 898 -34.30 -5.73 4.69
C VAL A 898 -34.36 -6.26 3.25
N GLN A 899 -34.20 -5.37 2.26
CA GLN A 899 -34.17 -5.73 0.84
C GLN A 899 -32.76 -6.03 0.33
N HIS A 900 -31.81 -5.15 0.65
CA HIS A 900 -30.39 -5.33 0.35
C HIS A 900 -29.55 -4.90 1.55
N ALA A 901 -28.47 -5.63 1.79
CA ALA A 901 -27.48 -5.31 2.81
C ALA A 901 -26.08 -5.28 2.19
N VAL A 902 -25.25 -4.32 2.60
CA VAL A 902 -23.83 -4.24 2.27
C VAL A 902 -23.07 -3.98 3.57
N VAL A 903 -22.06 -4.78 3.85
CA VAL A 903 -21.25 -4.65 5.07
C VAL A 903 -19.82 -4.30 4.67
N MET A 904 -19.23 -3.33 5.36
CA MET A 904 -17.82 -2.99 5.16
C MET A 904 -17.17 -2.52 6.46
N LEU A 905 -15.85 -2.71 6.54
CA LEU A 905 -15.03 -2.11 7.56
C LEU A 905 -14.71 -0.68 7.16
N ARG A 906 -15.06 0.30 8.02
CA ARG A 906 -14.71 1.71 7.83
C ARG A 906 -13.75 2.19 8.89
N GLU A 907 -12.89 3.11 8.49
CA GLU A 907 -11.98 3.86 9.34
C GLU A 907 -12.11 5.34 8.97
N ASP A 908 -13.06 6.03 9.59
CA ASP A 908 -13.29 7.46 9.31
C ASP A 908 -12.38 8.36 10.17
N SER A 909 -11.63 7.77 11.11
CA SER A 909 -10.59 8.43 11.91
C SER A 909 -9.47 7.43 12.21
N PRO A 910 -8.18 7.84 12.15
CA PRO A 910 -7.04 6.93 12.31
C PRO A 910 -7.14 6.08 13.59
N GLY A 911 -7.03 4.76 13.45
CA GLY A 911 -7.12 3.78 14.55
C GLY A 911 -8.54 3.36 14.95
N MET A 912 -9.58 4.06 14.49
CA MET A 912 -10.98 3.80 14.85
C MET A 912 -11.72 3.06 13.73
N LYS A 913 -11.43 1.76 13.61
CA LYS A 913 -12.11 0.86 12.69
C LYS A 913 -13.47 0.40 13.24
N ARG A 914 -14.50 0.36 12.40
CA ARG A 914 -15.85 -0.12 12.74
C ARG A 914 -16.50 -0.87 11.60
N LEU A 915 -17.24 -1.92 11.96
CA LEU A 915 -18.05 -2.70 11.02
C LEU A 915 -19.41 -2.00 10.83
N VAL A 916 -19.68 -1.55 9.60
CA VAL A 916 -20.89 -0.79 9.25
C VAL A 916 -21.74 -1.61 8.28
N ALA A 917 -23.04 -1.73 8.58
CA ALA A 917 -24.02 -2.33 7.68
C ALA A 917 -24.89 -1.25 7.04
N TYR A 918 -24.83 -1.15 5.72
CA TYR A 918 -25.72 -0.34 4.91
C TYR A 918 -26.91 -1.19 4.49
N LEU A 919 -28.12 -0.68 4.65
CA LEU A 919 -29.37 -1.41 4.43
C LEU A 919 -30.28 -0.62 3.51
N THR A 920 -31.07 -1.32 2.69
CA THR A 920 -32.26 -0.75 2.04
C THR A 920 -33.50 -1.44 2.59
N PRO A 921 -34.59 -0.70 2.89
CA PRO A 921 -35.81 -1.27 3.45
C PRO A 921 -36.54 -2.14 2.42
N ALA A 922 -37.14 -3.24 2.87
CA ALA A 922 -38.13 -3.96 2.07
C ALA A 922 -39.39 -3.10 1.85
N GLU A 923 -40.12 -3.36 0.76
CA GLU A 923 -41.27 -2.54 0.37
C GLU A 923 -42.33 -2.51 1.48
N GLY A 924 -42.61 -1.30 2.02
CA GLY A 924 -43.56 -1.10 3.11
C GLY A 924 -43.04 -1.44 4.53
N ALA A 925 -41.75 -1.75 4.68
CA ALA A 925 -41.12 -2.05 5.96
C ALA A 925 -40.17 -0.92 6.42
N ALA A 926 -39.98 -0.80 7.73
CA ALA A 926 -38.95 0.05 8.34
C ALA A 926 -37.99 -0.85 9.13
N PRO A 927 -36.70 -0.92 8.78
CA PRO A 927 -35.73 -1.73 9.51
C PRO A 927 -35.56 -1.22 10.94
N ASP A 928 -35.95 -2.04 11.92
CA ASP A 928 -35.75 -1.76 13.34
C ASP A 928 -34.35 -2.23 13.77
N VAL A 929 -33.41 -1.28 13.90
CA VAL A 929 -31.99 -1.56 14.18
C VAL A 929 -31.78 -2.44 15.43
N PRO A 930 -32.40 -2.15 16.59
CA PRO A 930 -32.42 -3.06 17.75
C PRO A 930 -32.84 -4.51 17.44
N ALA A 931 -33.89 -4.70 16.65
CA ALA A 931 -34.38 -6.04 16.27
C ALA A 931 -33.40 -6.74 15.31
N LEU A 932 -32.83 -6.00 14.34
CA LEU A 932 -31.81 -6.51 13.43
C LEU A 932 -30.57 -7.00 14.20
N LYS A 933 -30.06 -6.17 15.13
CA LYS A 933 -28.90 -6.52 15.96
C LYS A 933 -29.15 -7.77 16.79
N SER A 934 -30.33 -7.86 17.42
CA SER A 934 -30.73 -9.04 18.20
C SER A 934 -30.82 -10.31 17.35
N SER A 935 -31.34 -10.20 16.12
CA SER A 935 -31.42 -11.32 15.17
C SER A 935 -30.05 -11.78 14.68
N LEU A 936 -29.12 -10.85 14.47
CA LEU A 936 -27.74 -11.19 14.11
C LEU A 936 -26.99 -11.85 15.27
N GLN A 937 -27.12 -11.34 16.50
CA GLN A 937 -26.49 -11.93 17.69
C GLN A 937 -26.94 -13.37 17.97
N ALA A 938 -28.15 -13.74 17.56
CA ALA A 938 -28.64 -15.11 17.70
C ALA A 938 -27.95 -16.09 16.73
N ARG A 939 -27.42 -15.62 15.60
CA ARG A 939 -26.95 -16.45 14.46
C ARG A 939 -25.45 -16.32 14.19
N LEU A 940 -24.89 -15.14 14.43
CA LEU A 940 -23.50 -14.80 14.14
C LEU A 940 -22.69 -14.63 15.43
N PRO A 941 -21.38 -14.94 15.40
CA PRO A 941 -20.49 -14.56 16.50
C PRO A 941 -20.49 -13.05 16.76
N ASP A 942 -20.30 -12.64 18.01
CA ASP A 942 -20.34 -11.23 18.44
C ASP A 942 -19.43 -10.31 17.62
N TYR A 943 -18.25 -10.78 17.20
CA TYR A 943 -17.30 -9.98 16.41
C TYR A 943 -17.80 -9.71 14.97
N MET A 944 -18.76 -10.47 14.45
CA MET A 944 -19.35 -10.28 13.12
C MET A 944 -20.59 -9.39 13.14
N VAL A 945 -21.13 -9.03 14.31
CA VAL A 945 -22.31 -8.17 14.41
C VAL A 945 -21.89 -6.70 14.17
N PRO A 946 -22.46 -6.01 13.16
CA PRO A 946 -22.14 -4.61 12.88
C PRO A 946 -22.42 -3.70 14.08
N GLY A 947 -21.52 -2.74 14.30
CA GLY A 947 -21.66 -1.74 15.37
C GLY A 947 -22.56 -0.57 14.96
N VAL A 948 -22.72 -0.35 13.65
CA VAL A 948 -23.47 0.77 13.07
C VAL A 948 -24.31 0.26 11.91
N PHE A 949 -25.55 0.76 11.82
CA PHE A 949 -26.50 0.45 10.75
C PHE A 949 -26.92 1.75 10.08
N VAL A 950 -26.75 1.84 8.76
CA VAL A 950 -27.12 3.02 7.95
C VAL A 950 -28.21 2.60 6.99
N VAL A 951 -29.40 3.20 7.12
CA VAL A 951 -30.53 2.91 6.22
C VAL A 951 -30.49 3.90 5.05
N LEU A 952 -30.44 3.37 3.82
CA LEU A 952 -30.42 4.12 2.58
C LEU A 952 -31.74 3.90 1.82
N ASP A 953 -32.18 4.92 1.09
CA ASP A 953 -33.32 4.79 0.17
C ASP A 953 -33.00 3.83 -0.99
N ALA A 954 -31.75 3.86 -1.48
CA ALA A 954 -31.25 2.96 -2.52
C ALA A 954 -29.74 2.76 -2.40
N MET A 955 -29.24 1.60 -2.85
CA MET A 955 -27.80 1.34 -2.91
C MET A 955 -27.15 2.15 -4.04
N PRO A 956 -26.02 2.84 -3.79
CA PRO A 956 -25.28 3.52 -4.86
C PRO A 956 -24.68 2.49 -5.81
N LEU A 957 -24.88 2.68 -7.12
CA LEU A 957 -24.38 1.78 -8.16
C LEU A 957 -23.26 2.44 -9.00
N THR A 958 -22.40 1.60 -9.60
CA THR A 958 -21.47 1.97 -10.66
C THR A 958 -22.21 2.10 -11.99
N PRO A 959 -21.61 2.71 -13.04
CA PRO A 959 -22.18 2.71 -14.39
C PRO A 959 -22.44 1.30 -14.94
N SER A 960 -21.70 0.29 -14.46
CA SER A 960 -21.88 -1.13 -14.78
C SER A 960 -22.98 -1.84 -13.99
N GLY A 961 -23.72 -1.13 -13.12
CA GLY A 961 -24.83 -1.68 -12.32
C GLY A 961 -24.42 -2.48 -11.09
N LYS A 962 -23.14 -2.48 -10.70
CA LYS A 962 -22.64 -3.09 -9.45
C LYS A 962 -22.73 -2.09 -8.30
N ILE A 963 -22.73 -2.54 -7.05
CA ILE A 963 -22.71 -1.65 -5.89
C ILE A 963 -21.39 -0.87 -5.84
N ALA A 964 -21.48 0.46 -5.81
CA ALA A 964 -20.34 1.35 -5.71
C ALA A 964 -19.97 1.60 -4.24
N ARG A 965 -19.25 0.66 -3.62
CA ARG A 965 -18.89 0.71 -2.19
C ARG A 965 -18.16 1.99 -1.77
N ARG A 966 -17.30 2.55 -2.64
CA ARG A 966 -16.61 3.83 -2.40
C ARG A 966 -17.55 5.04 -2.30
N ARG A 967 -18.78 4.93 -2.81
CA ARG A 967 -19.82 5.98 -2.77
C ARG A 967 -20.77 5.81 -1.58
N LEU A 968 -20.55 4.82 -0.71
CA LEU A 968 -21.36 4.66 0.50
C LEU A 968 -21.03 5.81 1.48
N PRO A 969 -22.05 6.50 2.02
CA PRO A 969 -21.83 7.65 2.88
C PRO A 969 -21.15 7.24 4.20
N ALA A 970 -20.41 8.16 4.81
CA ALA A 970 -20.02 7.96 6.21
C ALA A 970 -21.27 7.95 7.09
N PRO A 971 -21.32 7.14 8.18
CA PRO A 971 -22.44 7.17 9.12
C PRO A 971 -22.65 8.58 9.66
N ALA A 972 -23.89 9.10 9.59
CA ALA A 972 -24.22 10.41 10.14
C ALA A 972 -24.22 10.35 11.67
N ALA A 973 -24.11 11.51 12.33
CA ALA A 973 -24.26 11.59 13.78
C ALA A 973 -25.57 10.91 14.24
N ALA A 974 -26.69 11.11 13.54
CA ALA A 974 -27.95 10.43 13.83
C ALA A 974 -27.90 8.89 13.68
N ASP A 975 -27.12 8.35 12.74
CA ASP A 975 -26.89 6.89 12.61
C ASP A 975 -26.02 6.36 13.76
N LEU A 976 -25.22 7.25 14.37
CA LEU A 976 -24.43 7.01 15.57
C LEU A 976 -25.21 7.32 16.86
N GLU A 977 -26.34 8.03 16.78
CA GLU A 977 -27.07 8.71 17.89
C GLU A 977 -28.58 8.40 17.92
N ASN A 978 -29.06 7.31 17.32
CA ASN A 978 -30.47 6.89 17.44
C ASN A 978 -30.75 6.41 18.89
N ARG A 979 -30.76 7.35 19.84
CA ARG A 979 -30.79 7.14 21.29
C ARG A 979 -31.70 8.19 21.93
N ASP A 980 -32.73 7.74 22.64
CA ASP A 980 -33.48 8.60 23.55
C ASP A 980 -32.56 9.01 24.71
N TYR A 981 -31.97 10.21 24.65
CA TYR A 981 -31.07 10.69 25.70
C TYR A 981 -31.80 10.82 27.04
N VAL A 982 -31.36 10.06 28.04
CA VAL A 982 -31.80 10.17 29.43
C VAL A 982 -30.65 10.72 30.28
N ALA A 983 -30.85 11.89 30.89
CA ALA A 983 -29.82 12.53 31.73
C ALA A 983 -29.55 11.74 33.03
N PRO A 984 -28.32 11.81 33.59
CA PRO A 984 -27.99 11.20 34.86
C PRO A 984 -28.82 11.73 36.02
N ARG A 985 -29.29 10.80 36.86
CA ARG A 985 -30.24 11.06 37.95
C ARG A 985 -29.56 11.14 39.32
N ASN A 986 -28.30 10.70 39.41
CA ASN A 986 -27.49 10.72 40.63
C ASN A 986 -26.00 10.86 40.31
N ASP A 987 -25.20 11.10 41.36
CA ASP A 987 -23.74 11.31 41.24
C ASP A 987 -23.02 10.08 40.64
N ILE A 988 -23.50 8.87 40.96
CA ILE A 988 -22.90 7.63 40.45
C ILE A 988 -23.09 7.53 38.93
N GLU A 989 -24.32 7.73 38.47
CA GLU A 989 -24.66 7.79 37.04
C GLU A 989 -23.89 8.89 36.33
N THR A 990 -23.75 10.08 36.94
CA THR A 990 -23.00 11.21 36.37
C THR A 990 -21.55 10.84 36.10
N GLN A 991 -20.86 10.27 37.09
CA GLN A 991 -19.46 9.92 36.94
C GLN A 991 -19.25 8.75 35.95
N ILE A 992 -20.17 7.78 35.89
CA ILE A 992 -20.10 6.69 34.90
C ILE A 992 -20.30 7.24 33.49
N CYS A 993 -21.30 8.10 33.27
CA CYS A 993 -21.52 8.78 31.99
C CYS A 993 -20.27 9.59 31.56
N GLU A 994 -19.62 10.31 32.47
CA GLU A 994 -18.38 11.04 32.17
C GLU A 994 -17.20 10.12 31.84
N ILE A 995 -17.06 9.00 32.56
CA ILE A 995 -16.01 8.00 32.27
C ILE A 995 -16.24 7.43 30.87
N TRP A 996 -17.48 7.11 30.50
CA TRP A 996 -17.82 6.57 29.19
C TRP A 996 -17.59 7.58 28.08
N THR A 997 -18.05 8.82 28.26
CA THR A 997 -17.79 9.95 27.34
C THR A 997 -16.29 10.04 27.03
N ARG A 998 -15.44 10.01 28.07
CA ARG A 998 -13.98 10.11 27.93
C ARG A 998 -13.28 8.85 27.39
N VAL A 999 -13.84 7.67 27.57
CA VAL A 999 -13.24 6.42 27.07
C VAL A 999 -13.65 6.13 25.63
N LEU A 1000 -14.89 6.48 25.28
CA LEU A 1000 -15.48 6.19 23.97
C LEU A 1000 -15.28 7.32 22.96
N ASP A 1001 -14.75 8.47 23.40
CA ASP A 1001 -14.71 9.72 22.64
C ASP A 1001 -16.09 10.09 22.06
N ALA A 1002 -17.13 9.75 22.82
CA ALA A 1002 -18.51 10.00 22.46
C ALA A 1002 -18.93 11.38 22.98
N GLY A 1003 -19.72 12.13 22.20
CA GLY A 1003 -20.15 13.48 22.59
C GLY A 1003 -20.92 13.53 23.91
N GLN A 1004 -22.16 13.02 23.92
CA GLN A 1004 -23.04 13.02 25.10
C GLN A 1004 -23.55 11.61 25.40
N VAL A 1005 -23.27 11.08 26.61
CA VAL A 1005 -23.71 9.74 27.05
C VAL A 1005 -24.87 9.86 28.06
N GLY A 1006 -26.01 9.25 27.73
CA GLY A 1006 -27.18 9.09 28.60
C GLY A 1006 -27.11 7.85 29.50
N VAL A 1007 -27.96 7.79 30.53
CA VAL A 1007 -27.91 6.69 31.53
C VAL A 1007 -28.46 5.36 31.06
N GLU A 1008 -29.23 5.35 29.99
CA GLU A 1008 -29.73 4.12 29.38
C GLU A 1008 -28.93 3.74 28.12
N ASP A 1009 -27.91 4.54 27.75
CA ASP A 1009 -27.08 4.22 26.60
C ASP A 1009 -26.30 2.94 26.87
N ASP A 1010 -26.29 2.04 25.88
CA ASP A 1010 -25.56 0.80 25.97
C ASP A 1010 -24.09 1.00 25.59
N PHE A 1011 -23.17 0.54 26.45
CA PHE A 1011 -21.72 0.67 26.27
C PHE A 1011 -21.24 0.15 24.92
N PHE A 1012 -21.77 -0.99 24.47
CA PHE A 1012 -21.36 -1.62 23.23
C PHE A 1012 -22.06 -1.00 22.02
N ALA A 1013 -23.26 -0.44 22.20
CA ALA A 1013 -23.94 0.38 21.18
C ALA A 1013 -23.27 1.74 20.95
N LEU A 1014 -22.48 2.22 21.92
CA LEU A 1014 -21.66 3.44 21.80
C LEU A 1014 -20.31 3.19 21.09
N GLY A 1015 -20.11 2.02 20.48
CA GLY A 1015 -18.82 1.63 19.90
C GLY A 1015 -17.83 1.08 20.93
N GLY A 1016 -18.26 0.91 22.19
CA GLY A 1016 -17.50 0.22 23.21
C GLY A 1016 -17.25 -1.23 22.81
N HIS A 1017 -16.06 -1.72 23.10
CA HIS A 1017 -15.65 -3.10 22.86
C HIS A 1017 -14.83 -3.61 24.02
N SER A 1018 -14.54 -4.92 24.09
CA SER A 1018 -13.90 -5.54 25.26
C SER A 1018 -12.64 -4.80 25.73
N LEU A 1019 -11.84 -4.26 24.80
CA LEU A 1019 -10.70 -3.40 25.14
C LEU A 1019 -11.10 -2.07 25.83
N LEU A 1020 -12.08 -1.32 25.29
CA LEU A 1020 -12.59 -0.10 25.92
C LEU A 1020 -13.35 -0.41 27.22
N ALA A 1021 -14.01 -1.57 27.28
CA ALA A 1021 -14.74 -2.07 28.45
C ALA A 1021 -13.78 -2.20 29.63
N THR A 1022 -12.58 -2.72 29.38
CA THR A 1022 -11.51 -2.81 30.38
C THR A 1022 -11.02 -1.43 30.82
N LYS A 1023 -10.84 -0.47 29.89
CA LYS A 1023 -10.47 0.92 30.24
C LYS A 1023 -11.55 1.60 31.10
N VAL A 1024 -12.84 1.39 30.78
CA VAL A 1024 -13.96 1.88 31.59
C VAL A 1024 -13.96 1.25 32.98
N ILE A 1025 -13.86 -0.08 33.07
CA ILE A 1025 -13.90 -0.79 34.35
C ILE A 1025 -12.73 -0.39 35.24
N ALA A 1026 -11.53 -0.24 34.69
CA ALA A 1026 -10.37 0.26 35.43
C ALA A 1026 -10.66 1.65 36.05
N ARG A 1027 -11.16 2.60 35.25
CA ARG A 1027 -11.51 3.95 35.72
C ARG A 1027 -12.65 3.96 36.74
N VAL A 1028 -13.65 3.08 36.57
CA VAL A 1028 -14.75 2.92 37.54
C VAL A 1028 -14.24 2.32 38.86
N ARG A 1029 -13.30 1.36 38.81
CA ARG A 1029 -12.64 0.81 40.01
C ARG A 1029 -11.88 1.91 40.76
N ASP A 1030 -11.11 2.72 40.05
CA ASP A 1030 -10.35 3.84 40.63
C ASP A 1030 -11.25 4.89 41.29
N ALA A 1031 -12.37 5.21 40.64
CA ALA A 1031 -13.31 6.23 41.14
C ALA A 1031 -14.06 5.78 42.42
N TYR A 1032 -14.35 4.49 42.57
CA TYR A 1032 -15.26 3.99 43.62
C TYR A 1032 -14.65 2.99 44.60
N GLY A 1033 -13.39 2.59 44.44
CA GLY A 1033 -12.73 1.61 45.32
C GLY A 1033 -13.46 0.26 45.40
N ALA A 1034 -14.26 -0.06 44.38
CA ALA A 1034 -15.06 -1.27 44.28
C ALA A 1034 -14.39 -2.23 43.31
N ASN A 1035 -14.14 -3.47 43.74
CA ASN A 1035 -13.54 -4.49 42.90
C ASN A 1035 -14.61 -5.04 41.94
N LEU A 1036 -14.89 -4.29 40.87
CA LEU A 1036 -15.96 -4.60 39.90
C LEU A 1036 -15.40 -5.52 38.80
N PRO A 1037 -15.83 -6.79 38.69
CA PRO A 1037 -15.39 -7.69 37.62
C PRO A 1037 -15.88 -7.19 36.25
N LEU A 1038 -15.09 -7.38 35.18
CA LEU A 1038 -15.44 -6.91 33.83
C LEU A 1038 -16.80 -7.44 33.34
N LYS A 1039 -17.17 -8.66 33.71
CA LYS A 1039 -18.50 -9.25 33.42
C LYS A 1039 -19.68 -8.40 33.90
N TYR A 1040 -19.50 -7.49 34.85
CA TYR A 1040 -20.55 -6.57 35.27
C TYR A 1040 -20.90 -5.56 34.19
N LEU A 1041 -19.93 -5.10 33.38
CA LEU A 1041 -20.23 -4.22 32.25
C LEU A 1041 -20.95 -4.97 31.12
N PHE A 1042 -20.61 -6.25 30.90
CA PHE A 1042 -21.34 -7.10 29.96
C PHE A 1042 -22.75 -7.44 30.42
N ARG A 1043 -22.94 -7.63 31.74
CA ARG A 1043 -24.24 -7.94 32.33
C ARG A 1043 -25.13 -6.71 32.55
N TYR A 1044 -24.52 -5.56 32.81
CA TYR A 1044 -25.17 -4.30 33.10
C TYR A 1044 -24.60 -3.20 32.20
N PRO A 1045 -24.88 -3.27 30.88
CA PRO A 1045 -24.17 -2.49 29.88
C PRO A 1045 -24.68 -1.05 29.75
N THR A 1046 -25.39 -0.50 30.74
CA THR A 1046 -25.85 0.90 30.75
C THR A 1046 -25.39 1.60 32.03
N PRO A 1047 -25.15 2.93 32.04
CA PRO A 1047 -24.72 3.62 33.25
C PRO A 1047 -25.71 3.47 34.41
N ALA A 1048 -27.02 3.46 34.13
CA ALA A 1048 -28.08 3.20 35.09
C ALA A 1048 -27.94 1.83 35.76
N ARG A 1049 -27.80 0.77 34.95
CA ARG A 1049 -27.72 -0.62 35.45
C ARG A 1049 -26.41 -0.85 36.19
N LEU A 1050 -25.31 -0.27 35.70
CA LEU A 1050 -24.00 -0.35 36.34
C LEU A 1050 -23.98 0.43 37.67
N ALA A 1051 -24.57 1.62 37.71
CA ALA A 1051 -24.72 2.42 38.92
C ALA A 1051 -25.54 1.67 39.99
N ALA A 1052 -26.65 1.03 39.59
CA ALA A 1052 -27.45 0.20 40.49
C ALA A 1052 -26.66 -0.99 41.06
N ALA A 1053 -25.83 -1.64 40.24
CA ALA A 1053 -24.97 -2.74 40.67
C ALA A 1053 -23.90 -2.25 41.67
N ILE A 1054 -23.27 -1.09 41.41
CA ILE A 1054 -22.29 -0.46 42.32
C ILE A 1054 -22.93 -0.07 43.65
N ALA A 1055 -24.10 0.58 43.61
CA ALA A 1055 -24.84 0.99 44.81
C ALA A 1055 -25.23 -0.22 45.69
N THR A 1056 -25.54 -1.36 45.07
CA THR A 1056 -25.82 -2.63 45.78
C THR A 1056 -24.56 -3.18 46.45
N LEU A 1057 -23.42 -3.16 45.75
CA LEU A 1057 -22.12 -3.60 46.30
C LEU A 1057 -21.62 -2.69 47.44
N GLN A 1058 -21.93 -1.40 47.39
CA GLN A 1058 -21.59 -0.45 48.47
C GLN A 1058 -22.48 -0.64 49.71
N LYS A 1059 -23.78 -0.93 49.55
CA LYS A 1059 -24.68 -1.24 50.68
C LYS A 1059 -24.25 -2.49 51.46
N VAL A 1060 -23.86 -3.56 50.75
CA VAL A 1060 -23.36 -4.80 51.38
C VAL A 1060 -22.08 -4.57 52.20
N ARG A 1061 -21.28 -3.57 51.86
CA ARG A 1061 -20.05 -3.21 52.57
C ARG A 1061 -20.29 -2.33 53.81
N THR A 1062 -21.44 -1.65 53.89
CA THR A 1062 -21.78 -0.75 55.00
C THR A 1062 -22.53 -1.46 56.14
N GLU A 1063 -23.06 -2.67 55.90
CA GLU A 1063 -23.80 -3.48 56.88
C GLU A 1063 -22.96 -4.61 57.53
N ALA A 1064 -21.66 -4.70 57.25
CA ALA A 1064 -20.77 -5.59 57.99
C ALA A 1064 -20.49 -5.01 59.39
N PRO A 1065 -20.70 -5.74 60.50
CA PRO A 1065 -20.49 -5.21 61.84
C PRO A 1065 -19.00 -4.91 62.06
N GLU A 1066 -18.69 -3.79 62.71
CA GLU A 1066 -17.36 -3.49 63.24
C GLU A 1066 -16.91 -4.64 64.14
N VAL A 1067 -15.88 -5.37 63.69
CA VAL A 1067 -15.17 -6.32 64.53
C VAL A 1067 -14.18 -5.52 65.37
N ASP A 1068 -14.38 -5.61 66.69
CA ASP A 1068 -13.54 -5.07 67.76
C ASP A 1068 -12.06 -5.42 67.54
N ASP A 1069 -11.18 -4.43 67.66
CA ASP A 1069 -9.76 -4.47 67.28
C ASP A 1069 -8.89 -5.14 68.38
N SER A 1070 -9.44 -6.12 69.11
CA SER A 1070 -8.77 -6.74 70.26
C SER A 1070 -8.10 -8.10 70.00
N ASP A 1071 -8.23 -8.70 68.81
CA ASP A 1071 -7.75 -10.06 68.54
C ASP A 1071 -6.65 -10.16 67.44
N ARG A 1072 -5.85 -9.10 67.24
CA ARG A 1072 -4.66 -9.14 66.35
C ARG A 1072 -3.34 -9.33 67.11
N GLU A 1073 -3.26 -10.37 67.91
CA GLU A 1073 -1.97 -11.00 68.24
C GLU A 1073 -2.11 -12.51 68.19
N GLU A 1074 -2.03 -13.09 66.98
CA GLU A 1074 -1.35 -14.37 66.79
C GLU A 1074 -1.18 -14.73 65.30
N PHE A 1075 0.05 -15.10 64.95
CA PHE A 1075 0.54 -15.71 63.71
C PHE A 1075 0.78 -14.81 62.47
N ARG A 1076 2.01 -14.26 62.46
CA ARG A 1076 2.88 -14.28 61.28
C ARG A 1076 3.08 -15.74 60.80
N ILE A 1077 2.76 -16.03 59.55
CA ILE A 1077 3.63 -16.61 58.49
C ILE A 1077 2.99 -16.23 57.15
#